data_AF-A0A099P398-F1
#
_entry.id   AF-A0A099P398-F1
#
_cell.length_a   1.000
_cell.length_b   1.000
_cell.length_c   1.000
_cell.angle_alpha   90.00
_cell.angle_beta   90.00
_cell.angle_gamma   90.00
#
_symmetry.space_group_name_H-M   'P 1'
#
loop_
_entity.id
_entity.type
_entity.pdbx_description
1 polymer ?
#
loop_
_entity_poly.entity_id
_entity_poly.type
_entity_poly.pdbx_seq_one_letter_code
_entity_poly.pdbx_strand_id
1 'polypeptide(L)'
;MFNNFTIPKLTSSVESAFIIILHTIIKSAYIEYSNDYLDLYLNKLSQKLNLKPTELFISEEVEKKCLFKEALERSDFQIALQILQTRLHETYGWTKNREARHDNIITWINTLFEPSTTQCLISLTKSKSIPDIIAYDLLQRRISNELEYKYYFELYRNHSSELNLLDQEKLYHLKQYDTKYNRFLNIPTLFNNLFQFALRRNIEDLPLLIDLFLNENNISSEHSLQQISELIWHLSYDHTGEYMSKPSRYYHISHSKLVRAVNKMTESNKSLELDVTTMLGVSNLTYYRNHGNSIRMFKNAKKQFSHWQLSAFKSSEFKSVTPRSSNNKIENGELLHNIKIDNNIKFLCNSIMLLAVSNENKDVIGKDLSNIFKKIEPEILMKYPEVWEFVIIKMKYHGLINEKMIGMIFQEYLKFNSSYNINNYFVLDAIINNTGKSENLFSLIENLGLDKMDDNNIAHIISKFYKFAKNNSHKSESEACLEKARELYQMQQFKSTRVNASYLLGESIFSPESTFERYNSISAYFKTTQISISSLFVSVYKLHELGIYNSTLWNEQKPLSFAMSEFDQKISKSYGDTADGLLYPNDNLLTIYIQVMKVFGKNKELHALLDRLVNLKYPLGIQLFSVYLESLNEFDRNELIRCLNAYDVRFQKLSECRSEYDLRRVKARLPKVAASGSFEGFVRNLDMNWDIVRRWNWPGRKT
;
A
#
# COMPACT_ATOMS: atom_id res chain seq x y z
N MET A 1 -42.91 -16.20 -18.77
CA MET A 1 -43.56 -17.15 -17.83
C MET A 1 -42.67 -17.30 -16.60
N PHE A 2 -42.87 -16.46 -15.57
CA PHE A 2 -42.24 -16.60 -14.25
C PHE A 2 -43.36 -16.77 -13.22
N ASN A 3 -44.12 -17.85 -13.33
CA ASN A 3 -45.11 -18.23 -12.32
C ASN A 3 -44.58 -19.44 -11.57
N ASN A 4 -44.28 -19.20 -10.29
CA ASN A 4 -43.97 -20.13 -9.19
C ASN A 4 -42.61 -19.87 -8.52
N PHE A 5 -42.41 -18.64 -8.02
CA PHE A 5 -41.65 -18.49 -6.79
C PHE A 5 -42.62 -18.72 -5.62
N THR A 6 -42.58 -19.93 -5.06
CA THR A 6 -43.12 -20.24 -3.74
C THR A 6 -42.61 -19.21 -2.73
N ILE A 7 -43.53 -18.59 -1.97
CA ILE A 7 -43.31 -17.61 -0.90
C ILE A 7 -42.03 -17.96 -0.11
N PRO A 8 -40.88 -17.31 -0.35
CA PRO A 8 -39.82 -17.32 0.63
C PRO A 8 -40.40 -16.55 1.81
N LYS A 9 -40.32 -17.09 3.03
CA LYS A 9 -40.62 -16.34 4.25
C LYS A 9 -39.77 -15.07 4.22
N LEU A 10 -40.30 -13.95 3.73
CA LEU A 10 -39.76 -12.62 4.05
C LEU A 10 -39.94 -12.50 5.56
N THR A 11 -38.84 -12.77 6.26
CA THR A 11 -38.69 -12.70 7.70
C THR A 11 -39.03 -11.29 8.17
N SER A 12 -39.35 -11.12 9.45
CA SER A 12 -39.51 -9.82 10.12
C SER A 12 -38.19 -9.03 10.23
N SER A 13 -37.32 -9.13 9.24
CA SER A 13 -35.94 -8.64 9.27
C SER A 13 -35.81 -7.27 8.60
N VAL A 14 -34.67 -6.61 8.81
CA VAL A 14 -34.36 -5.28 8.30
C VAL A 14 -34.24 -5.28 6.77
N GLU A 15 -33.67 -6.34 6.18
CA GLU A 15 -33.51 -6.53 4.74
C GLU A 15 -34.86 -6.55 4.02
N SER A 16 -35.87 -7.18 4.63
CA SER A 16 -37.23 -7.21 4.08
C SER A 16 -37.82 -5.81 3.94
N ALA A 17 -37.53 -4.90 4.89
CA ALA A 17 -37.98 -3.52 4.85
C ALA A 17 -37.22 -2.71 3.79
N PHE A 18 -35.92 -2.95 3.62
CA PHE A 18 -35.14 -2.36 2.53
C PHE A 18 -35.64 -2.78 1.15
N ILE A 19 -36.03 -4.05 0.95
CA ILE A 19 -36.61 -4.51 -0.32
C ILE A 19 -37.90 -3.75 -0.66
N ILE A 20 -38.77 -3.50 0.34
CA ILE A 20 -40.00 -2.72 0.14
C ILE A 20 -39.64 -1.27 -0.23
N ILE A 21 -38.66 -0.67 0.43
CA ILE A 21 -38.19 0.68 0.10
C ILE A 21 -37.67 0.74 -1.35
N LEU A 22 -36.82 -0.20 -1.75
CA LEU A 22 -36.32 -0.28 -3.13
C LEU A 22 -37.47 -0.43 -4.14
N HIS A 23 -38.46 -1.28 -3.83
CA HIS A 23 -39.67 -1.43 -4.64
C HIS A 23 -40.42 -0.11 -4.82
N THR A 24 -40.65 0.65 -3.73
CA THR A 24 -41.34 1.95 -3.81
C THR A 24 -40.55 3.00 -4.60
N ILE A 25 -39.22 2.98 -4.55
CA ILE A 25 -38.35 3.85 -5.34
C ILE A 25 -38.39 3.47 -6.83
N ILE A 26 -38.29 2.18 -7.17
CA ILE A 26 -38.36 1.74 -8.57
C ILE A 26 -39.73 2.06 -9.15
N LYS A 27 -40.80 1.85 -8.38
CA LYS A 27 -42.17 2.19 -8.77
C LYS A 27 -42.40 3.69 -8.97
N SER A 28 -41.66 4.55 -8.26
CA SER A 28 -41.70 6.00 -8.50
C SER A 28 -40.96 6.38 -9.78
N ALA A 29 -39.77 5.80 -10.00
CA ALA A 29 -38.93 6.11 -11.16
C ALA A 29 -39.44 5.51 -12.48
N TYR A 30 -40.15 4.38 -12.42
CA TYR A 30 -40.62 3.62 -13.59
C TYR A 30 -42.13 3.31 -13.45
N ILE A 31 -42.96 4.11 -14.11
CA ILE A 31 -44.44 4.00 -14.02
C ILE A 31 -44.96 2.63 -14.48
N GLU A 32 -44.28 1.98 -15.42
CA GLU A 32 -44.66 0.65 -15.93
C GLU A 32 -44.28 -0.50 -14.99
N TYR A 33 -43.43 -0.25 -14.00
CA TYR A 33 -43.02 -1.26 -13.03
C TYR A 33 -44.15 -1.56 -12.04
N SER A 34 -44.57 -2.83 -11.98
CA SER A 34 -45.53 -3.32 -11.00
C SER A 34 -45.01 -4.59 -10.35
N ASN A 35 -45.29 -4.73 -9.05
CA ASN A 35 -44.99 -5.93 -8.28
C ASN A 35 -46.09 -6.11 -7.24
N ASP A 36 -47.19 -6.72 -7.68
CA ASP A 36 -48.40 -6.94 -6.88
C ASP A 36 -48.10 -7.66 -5.55
N TYR A 37 -47.08 -8.53 -5.55
CA TYR A 37 -46.66 -9.26 -4.37
C TYR A 37 -46.12 -8.32 -3.28
N LEU A 38 -45.20 -7.40 -3.62
CA LEU A 38 -44.64 -6.45 -2.66
C LEU A 38 -45.66 -5.39 -2.24
N ASP A 39 -46.56 -4.99 -3.13
CA ASP A 39 -47.67 -4.07 -2.82
C ASP A 39 -48.65 -4.69 -1.80
N LEU A 40 -49.06 -5.96 -2.00
CA LEU A 40 -49.89 -6.69 -1.04
C LEU A 40 -49.19 -6.88 0.30
N TYR A 41 -47.88 -7.15 0.28
CA TYR A 41 -47.08 -7.32 1.49
C TYR A 41 -46.95 -6.02 2.30
N LEU A 42 -46.66 -4.89 1.64
CA LEU A 42 -46.63 -3.56 2.24
C LEU A 42 -47.97 -3.21 2.89
N ASN A 43 -49.09 -3.43 2.20
CA ASN A 43 -50.43 -3.18 2.73
C ASN A 43 -50.73 -4.04 3.97
N LYS A 44 -50.37 -5.33 3.94
CA LYS A 44 -50.56 -6.25 5.07
C LYS A 44 -49.72 -5.82 6.29
N LEU A 45 -48.47 -5.43 6.08
CA LEU A 45 -47.61 -4.93 7.16
C LEU A 45 -48.10 -3.61 7.74
N SER A 46 -48.53 -2.69 6.88
CA SER A 46 -49.10 -1.40 7.27
C SER A 46 -50.31 -1.58 8.19
N GLN A 47 -51.24 -2.46 7.82
CA GLN A 47 -52.40 -2.80 8.64
C GLN A 47 -52.01 -3.48 9.96
N LYS A 48 -51.08 -4.44 9.90
CA LYS A 48 -50.62 -5.18 11.09
C LYS A 48 -49.96 -4.27 12.13
N LEU A 49 -49.17 -3.30 11.67
CA LEU A 49 -48.44 -2.36 12.52
C LEU A 49 -49.23 -1.06 12.79
N ASN A 50 -50.44 -0.95 12.24
CA ASN A 50 -51.29 0.24 12.33
C ASN A 50 -50.56 1.54 11.92
N LEU A 51 -49.84 1.49 10.80
CA LEU A 51 -49.04 2.61 10.30
C LEU A 51 -49.85 3.47 9.33
N LYS A 52 -49.67 4.79 9.42
CA LYS A 52 -50.19 5.78 8.46
C LYS A 52 -49.03 6.55 7.86
N PRO A 53 -49.10 7.05 6.62
CA PRO A 53 -48.06 7.90 6.06
C PRO A 53 -47.80 9.09 6.99
N THR A 54 -46.53 9.39 7.25
CA THR A 54 -46.10 10.51 8.09
C THR A 54 -45.16 11.40 7.30
N GLU A 55 -45.21 12.70 7.59
CA GLU A 55 -44.28 13.67 7.02
C GLU A 55 -42.83 13.31 7.33
N LEU A 56 -41.97 13.42 6.32
CA LEU A 56 -40.54 13.18 6.43
C LEU A 56 -39.86 14.43 6.99
N PHE A 57 -38.90 14.22 7.89
CA PHE A 57 -38.15 15.28 8.55
C PHE A 57 -36.72 15.20 8.05
N ILE A 58 -36.54 15.66 6.82
CA ILE A 58 -35.26 15.68 6.13
C ILE A 58 -34.73 17.11 6.04
N SER A 59 -33.43 17.25 6.20
CA SER A 59 -32.70 18.50 6.01
C SER A 59 -32.61 18.84 4.53
N GLU A 60 -32.55 20.14 4.22
CA GLU A 60 -32.42 20.64 2.85
C GLU A 60 -31.16 20.10 2.14
N GLU A 61 -30.09 19.84 2.90
CA GLU A 61 -28.87 19.23 2.35
C GLU A 61 -29.11 17.80 1.85
N VAL A 62 -29.77 16.96 2.65
CA VAL A 62 -30.07 15.56 2.30
C VAL A 62 -31.08 15.50 1.17
N GLU A 63 -32.12 16.35 1.21
CA GLU A 63 -33.12 16.44 0.17
C GLU A 63 -32.50 16.83 -1.18
N LYS A 64 -31.62 17.85 -1.22
CA LYS A 64 -30.94 18.28 -2.45
C LYS A 64 -30.11 17.16 -3.08
N LYS A 65 -29.44 16.35 -2.27
CA LYS A 65 -28.56 15.24 -2.68
C LYS A 65 -29.30 13.92 -2.94
N CYS A 66 -30.59 13.85 -2.66
CA CYS A 66 -31.38 12.64 -2.85
C CYS A 66 -31.55 12.32 -4.34
N LEU A 67 -31.21 11.09 -4.74
CA LEU A 67 -31.34 10.59 -6.12
C LEU A 67 -32.76 10.11 -6.46
N PHE A 68 -33.65 10.01 -5.46
CA PHE A 68 -35.02 9.48 -5.60
C PHE A 68 -36.08 10.43 -5.05
N LYS A 69 -35.97 11.73 -5.36
CA LYS A 69 -36.85 12.79 -4.81
C LYS A 69 -38.33 12.49 -4.97
N GLU A 70 -38.74 11.98 -6.12
CA GLU A 70 -40.12 11.61 -6.42
C GLU A 70 -40.69 10.55 -5.48
N ALA A 71 -39.85 9.67 -4.92
CA ALA A 71 -40.31 8.67 -3.96
C ALA A 71 -40.63 9.28 -2.59
N LEU A 72 -39.96 10.37 -2.19
CA LEU A 72 -40.11 10.99 -0.85
C LEU A 72 -41.55 11.48 -0.59
N GLU A 73 -42.24 11.90 -1.65
CA GLU A 73 -43.61 12.42 -1.60
C GLU A 73 -44.67 11.31 -1.57
N ARG A 74 -44.29 10.06 -1.85
CA ARG A 74 -45.25 8.97 -1.96
C ARG A 74 -45.63 8.38 -0.61
N SER A 75 -46.92 8.11 -0.45
CA SER A 75 -47.48 7.51 0.77
C SER A 75 -46.96 6.09 1.04
N ASP A 76 -46.73 5.30 -0.01
CA ASP A 76 -46.18 3.94 0.08
C ASP A 76 -44.73 3.95 0.59
N PHE A 77 -43.90 4.87 0.09
CA PHE A 77 -42.53 5.06 0.57
C PHE A 77 -42.48 5.51 2.04
N GLN A 78 -43.33 6.46 2.45
CA GLN A 78 -43.41 6.92 3.85
C GLN A 78 -43.80 5.80 4.82
N ILE A 79 -44.69 4.89 4.40
CA ILE A 79 -45.04 3.70 5.18
C ILE A 79 -43.86 2.71 5.21
N ALA A 80 -43.20 2.48 4.08
CA ALA A 80 -42.04 1.58 4.00
C ALA A 80 -40.90 2.05 4.92
N LEU A 81 -40.65 3.35 5.01
CA LEU A 81 -39.67 3.94 5.90
C LEU A 81 -40.01 3.71 7.39
N GLN A 82 -41.29 3.85 7.76
CA GLN A 82 -41.75 3.56 9.13
C GLN A 82 -41.65 2.08 9.49
N ILE A 83 -41.90 1.19 8.52
CA ILE A 83 -41.66 -0.24 8.69
C ILE A 83 -40.18 -0.47 8.99
N LEU A 84 -39.27 0.12 8.21
CA LEU A 84 -37.82 0.02 8.46
C LEU A 84 -37.44 0.55 9.84
N GLN A 85 -37.92 1.73 10.25
CA GLN A 85 -37.66 2.29 11.58
C GLN A 85 -38.13 1.36 12.70
N THR A 86 -39.30 0.75 12.54
CA THR A 86 -39.84 -0.22 13.51
C THR A 86 -38.94 -1.45 13.60
N ARG A 87 -38.49 -1.99 12.46
CA ARG A 87 -37.57 -3.14 12.43
C ARG A 87 -36.21 -2.83 13.03
N LEU A 88 -35.65 -1.66 12.75
CA LEU A 88 -34.38 -1.21 13.32
C LEU A 88 -34.48 -1.05 14.85
N HIS A 89 -35.63 -0.56 15.34
CA HIS A 89 -35.89 -0.51 16.78
C HIS A 89 -36.00 -1.90 17.40
N GLU A 90 -36.78 -2.80 16.80
CA GLU A 90 -36.98 -4.17 17.28
C GLU A 90 -35.68 -5.00 17.28
N THR A 91 -34.83 -4.83 16.25
CA THR A 91 -33.63 -5.65 16.04
C THR A 91 -32.41 -5.10 16.78
N TYR A 92 -32.21 -3.77 16.75
CA TYR A 92 -30.99 -3.12 17.23
C TYR A 92 -31.23 -2.10 18.37
N GLY A 93 -32.48 -1.92 18.81
CA GLY A 93 -32.81 -0.94 19.86
C GLY A 93 -32.71 0.52 19.42
N TRP A 94 -32.66 0.80 18.11
CA TRP A 94 -32.48 2.16 17.60
C TRP A 94 -33.66 3.07 17.92
N THR A 95 -33.38 4.33 18.22
CA THR A 95 -34.43 5.31 18.58
C THR A 95 -34.63 6.36 17.50
N LYS A 96 -35.86 6.84 17.34
CA LYS A 96 -36.24 7.86 16.34
C LYS A 96 -35.45 9.17 16.48
N ASN A 97 -35.01 9.51 17.69
CA ASN A 97 -34.28 10.74 18.00
C ASN A 97 -32.74 10.60 17.89
N ARG A 98 -32.23 9.43 17.49
CA ARG A 98 -30.78 9.16 17.35
C ARG A 98 -30.46 8.53 15.99
N GLU A 99 -30.31 7.21 15.92
CA GLU A 99 -29.83 6.52 14.72
C GLU A 99 -30.88 6.45 13.61
N ALA A 100 -32.18 6.31 13.94
CA ALA A 100 -33.25 6.09 12.97
C ALA A 100 -33.94 7.37 12.43
N ARG A 101 -33.26 8.53 12.51
CA ARG A 101 -33.77 9.79 11.94
C ARG A 101 -33.93 9.68 10.43
N HIS A 102 -34.95 10.34 9.87
CA HIS A 102 -35.23 10.32 8.42
C HIS A 102 -33.99 10.71 7.60
N ASP A 103 -33.25 11.75 7.99
CA ASP A 103 -31.97 12.13 7.35
C ASP A 103 -30.97 10.97 7.21
N ASN A 104 -30.74 10.20 8.28
CA ASN A 104 -29.78 9.10 8.28
C ASN A 104 -30.25 7.96 7.37
N ILE A 105 -31.53 7.59 7.49
CA ILE A 105 -32.11 6.50 6.69
C ILE A 105 -32.08 6.85 5.19
N ILE A 106 -32.48 8.08 4.84
CA ILE A 106 -32.42 8.55 3.46
C ILE A 106 -30.98 8.60 2.96
N THR A 107 -30.03 9.04 3.80
CA THR A 107 -28.59 9.01 3.45
C THR A 107 -28.12 7.59 3.15
N TRP A 108 -28.48 6.60 3.98
CA TRP A 108 -28.14 5.19 3.73
C TRP A 108 -28.73 4.67 2.44
N ILE A 109 -30.02 4.87 2.20
CA ILE A 109 -30.68 4.43 0.96
C ILE A 109 -30.04 5.11 -0.25
N ASN A 110 -29.75 6.41 -0.17
CA ASN A 110 -29.10 7.16 -1.24
C ASN A 110 -27.76 6.56 -1.65
N THR A 111 -27.00 5.99 -0.69
CA THR A 111 -25.72 5.35 -1.01
C THR A 111 -25.84 4.10 -1.88
N LEU A 112 -26.98 3.40 -1.87
CA LEU A 112 -27.23 2.26 -2.75
C LEU A 112 -27.39 2.66 -4.22
N PHE A 113 -27.88 3.89 -4.46
CA PHE A 113 -28.10 4.42 -5.81
C PHE A 113 -26.98 5.33 -6.30
N GLU A 114 -26.11 5.79 -5.41
CA GLU A 114 -25.01 6.67 -5.74
C GLU A 114 -23.89 5.88 -6.45
N PRO A 115 -23.62 6.15 -7.75
CA PRO A 115 -22.59 5.44 -8.51
C PRO A 115 -21.18 5.79 -8.05
N SER A 116 -20.97 6.99 -7.48
CA SER A 116 -19.69 7.40 -6.95
C SER A 116 -19.44 6.76 -5.58
N THR A 117 -18.59 5.73 -5.55
CA THR A 117 -18.08 5.13 -4.31
C THR A 117 -17.54 6.19 -3.34
N THR A 118 -16.87 7.22 -3.86
CA THR A 118 -16.38 8.34 -3.05
C THR A 118 -17.52 9.07 -2.32
N GLN A 119 -18.59 9.45 -3.04
CA GLN A 119 -19.72 10.18 -2.43
C GLN A 119 -20.49 9.31 -1.43
N CYS A 120 -20.63 8.00 -1.72
CA CYS A 120 -21.21 7.05 -0.77
C CYS A 120 -20.43 7.06 0.54
N LEU A 121 -19.11 6.86 0.48
CA LEU A 121 -18.29 6.77 1.69
C LEU A 121 -18.27 8.08 2.46
N ILE A 122 -18.17 9.23 1.79
CA ILE A 122 -18.27 10.56 2.43
C ILE A 122 -19.58 10.67 3.20
N SER A 123 -20.69 10.28 2.58
CA SER A 123 -22.02 10.34 3.18
C SER A 123 -22.15 9.41 4.41
N LEU A 124 -21.47 8.27 4.37
CA LEU A 124 -21.51 7.27 5.45
C LEU A 124 -20.53 7.55 6.59
N THR A 125 -19.43 8.28 6.36
CA THR A 125 -18.41 8.55 7.40
C THR A 125 -18.94 9.27 8.65
N LYS A 126 -20.08 9.96 8.53
CA LYS A 126 -20.76 10.64 9.65
C LYS A 126 -21.78 9.76 10.39
N SER A 127 -22.06 8.57 9.88
CA SER A 127 -23.01 7.64 10.49
C SER A 127 -22.39 6.95 11.70
N LYS A 128 -23.11 6.91 12.82
CA LYS A 128 -22.65 6.17 14.02
C LYS A 128 -22.74 4.65 13.86
N SER A 129 -23.66 4.20 13.01
CA SER A 129 -23.92 2.80 12.69
C SER A 129 -24.33 2.71 11.23
N ILE A 130 -24.05 1.57 10.61
CA ILE A 130 -24.35 1.30 9.21
C ILE A 130 -25.12 -0.02 9.14
N PRO A 131 -26.33 -0.06 8.55
CA PRO A 131 -27.05 -1.33 8.40
C PRO A 131 -26.25 -2.32 7.55
N ASP A 132 -26.27 -3.61 7.92
CA ASP A 132 -25.52 -4.68 7.26
C ASP A 132 -25.70 -4.70 5.74
N ILE A 133 -26.92 -4.45 5.24
CA ILE A 133 -27.20 -4.40 3.80
C ILE A 133 -26.44 -3.29 3.07
N ILE A 134 -26.23 -2.14 3.72
CA ILE A 134 -25.45 -1.02 3.17
C ILE A 134 -23.96 -1.37 3.21
N ALA A 135 -23.50 -1.96 4.32
CA ALA A 135 -22.15 -2.48 4.43
C ALA A 135 -21.86 -3.52 3.33
N TYR A 136 -22.76 -4.49 3.11
CA TYR A 136 -22.61 -5.52 2.07
C TYR A 136 -22.49 -4.95 0.66
N ASP A 137 -23.21 -3.89 0.33
CA ASP A 137 -23.05 -3.19 -0.95
C ASP A 137 -21.65 -2.58 -1.06
N LEU A 138 -21.18 -1.87 -0.03
CA LEU A 138 -19.82 -1.33 0.01
C LEU A 138 -18.76 -2.43 -0.12
N LEU A 139 -18.94 -3.58 0.55
CA LEU A 139 -18.04 -4.75 0.45
C LEU A 139 -17.93 -5.29 -0.99
N GLN A 140 -18.81 -4.93 -1.91
CA GLN A 140 -18.75 -5.32 -3.32
C GLN A 140 -18.00 -4.31 -4.20
N ARG A 141 -17.86 -3.06 -3.76
CA ARG A 141 -17.20 -2.01 -4.55
C ARG A 141 -15.69 -2.13 -4.42
N ARG A 142 -14.97 -2.01 -5.55
CA ARG A 142 -13.51 -2.00 -5.57
C ARG A 142 -12.99 -0.58 -5.42
N ILE A 143 -11.91 -0.45 -4.65
CA ILE A 143 -11.20 0.82 -4.48
C ILE A 143 -10.48 1.14 -5.79
N SER A 144 -10.80 2.27 -6.41
CA SER A 144 -10.23 2.68 -7.69
C SER A 144 -9.13 3.74 -7.56
N ASN A 145 -9.16 4.53 -6.49
CA ASN A 145 -8.25 5.67 -6.32
C ASN A 145 -7.90 5.94 -4.84
N GLU A 146 -6.96 6.87 -4.63
CA GLU A 146 -6.42 7.22 -3.29
C GLU A 146 -7.48 7.85 -2.37
N LEU A 147 -8.42 8.62 -2.93
CA LEU A 147 -9.48 9.27 -2.17
C LEU A 147 -10.48 8.23 -1.64
N GLU A 148 -10.92 7.30 -2.49
CA GLU A 148 -11.76 6.18 -2.09
C GLU A 148 -11.09 5.31 -1.03
N TYR A 149 -9.81 5.02 -1.21
CA TYR A 149 -9.03 4.27 -0.23
C TYR A 149 -9.07 4.94 1.14
N LYS A 150 -8.82 6.26 1.20
CA LYS A 150 -8.83 7.02 2.46
C LYS A 150 -10.17 6.89 3.18
N TYR A 151 -11.28 7.08 2.46
CA TYR A 151 -12.60 6.99 3.08
C TYR A 151 -12.98 5.57 3.45
N TYR A 152 -12.63 4.57 2.63
CA TYR A 152 -12.83 3.17 2.99
C TYR A 152 -12.04 2.77 4.22
N PHE A 153 -10.80 3.25 4.32
CA PHE A 153 -9.93 2.96 5.45
C PHE A 153 -10.50 3.56 6.74
N GLU A 154 -10.94 4.82 6.72
CA GLU A 154 -11.60 5.46 7.87
C GLU A 154 -12.91 4.75 8.24
N LEU A 155 -13.72 4.39 7.25
CA LEU A 155 -14.94 3.61 7.47
C LEU A 155 -14.63 2.27 8.14
N TYR A 156 -13.65 1.55 7.59
CA TYR A 156 -13.21 0.26 8.10
C TYR A 156 -12.64 0.38 9.52
N ARG A 157 -11.87 1.43 9.79
CA ARG A 157 -11.34 1.72 11.13
C ARG A 157 -12.43 2.00 12.15
N ASN A 158 -13.49 2.70 11.77
CA ASN A 158 -14.59 3.07 12.68
C ASN A 158 -15.57 1.92 12.93
N HIS A 159 -15.69 0.99 11.97
CA HIS A 159 -16.68 -0.11 12.00
C HIS A 159 -16.03 -1.49 11.82
N SER A 160 -14.76 -1.66 12.23
CA SER A 160 -13.97 -2.85 11.89
C SER A 160 -14.58 -4.15 12.42
N SER A 161 -15.18 -4.13 13.60
CA SER A 161 -15.82 -5.30 14.21
C SER A 161 -16.99 -5.81 13.37
N GLU A 162 -17.95 -4.93 13.06
CA GLU A 162 -19.13 -5.21 12.25
C GLU A 162 -18.75 -5.61 10.82
N LEU A 163 -17.89 -4.82 10.18
CA LEU A 163 -17.48 -5.06 8.79
C LEU A 163 -16.68 -6.35 8.64
N ASN A 164 -15.81 -6.71 9.59
CA ASN A 164 -15.06 -7.96 9.51
C ASN A 164 -15.96 -9.18 9.64
N LEU A 165 -16.93 -9.15 10.56
CA LEU A 165 -17.88 -10.24 10.72
C LEU A 165 -18.68 -10.46 9.43
N LEU A 166 -19.21 -9.39 8.85
CA LEU A 166 -19.97 -9.45 7.60
C LEU A 166 -19.11 -9.87 6.40
N ASP A 167 -17.87 -9.37 6.29
CA ASP A 167 -16.93 -9.75 5.22
C ASP A 167 -16.51 -11.22 5.34
N GLN A 168 -16.37 -11.74 6.57
CA GLN A 168 -16.14 -13.16 6.82
C GLN A 168 -17.36 -14.03 6.47
N GLU A 169 -18.57 -13.60 6.81
CA GLU A 169 -19.80 -14.31 6.45
C GLU A 169 -19.98 -14.37 4.93
N LYS A 170 -19.74 -13.25 4.24
CA LYS A 170 -19.72 -13.18 2.77
C LYS A 170 -18.73 -14.17 2.19
N LEU A 171 -17.50 -14.18 2.71
CA LEU A 171 -16.45 -15.11 2.28
C LEU A 171 -16.88 -16.57 2.48
N TYR A 172 -17.46 -16.88 3.64
CA TYR A 172 -17.96 -18.21 3.97
C TYR A 172 -19.02 -18.67 2.97
N HIS A 173 -20.02 -17.83 2.67
CA HIS A 173 -21.04 -18.15 1.68
C HIS A 173 -20.45 -18.34 0.28
N LEU A 174 -19.54 -17.46 -0.16
CA LEU A 174 -18.87 -17.62 -1.46
C LEU A 174 -18.14 -18.97 -1.56
N LYS A 175 -17.46 -19.41 -0.50
CA LYS A 175 -16.80 -20.72 -0.44
C LYS A 175 -17.78 -21.90 -0.41
N GLN A 176 -18.99 -21.72 0.12
CA GLN A 176 -20.00 -22.78 0.10
C GLN A 176 -20.52 -23.06 -1.31
N TYR A 177 -20.63 -22.02 -2.14
CA TYR A 177 -21.16 -22.14 -3.50
C TYR A 177 -20.06 -22.35 -4.56
N ASP A 178 -18.83 -21.92 -4.31
CA ASP A 178 -17.67 -22.19 -5.18
C ASP A 178 -16.99 -23.50 -4.77
N THR A 179 -17.24 -24.57 -5.52
CA THR A 179 -16.63 -25.89 -5.27
C THR A 179 -15.19 -26.01 -5.79
N LYS A 180 -14.63 -24.95 -6.41
CA LYS A 180 -13.25 -24.93 -6.94
C LYS A 180 -12.33 -24.15 -6.00
N TYR A 181 -11.05 -24.54 -5.94
CA TYR A 181 -10.05 -23.78 -5.18
C TYR A 181 -9.80 -22.42 -5.83
N ASN A 182 -10.35 -21.38 -5.21
CA ASN A 182 -10.13 -19.99 -5.57
C ASN A 182 -9.33 -19.29 -4.48
N ARG A 183 -8.03 -19.06 -4.74
CA ARG A 183 -7.10 -18.41 -3.81
C ARG A 183 -7.53 -16.99 -3.45
N PHE A 184 -8.24 -16.28 -4.33
CA PHE A 184 -8.77 -14.94 -4.03
C PHE A 184 -9.82 -14.95 -2.92
N LEU A 185 -10.40 -16.11 -2.60
CA LEU A 185 -11.31 -16.32 -1.47
C LEU A 185 -10.58 -16.72 -0.18
N ASN A 186 -9.24 -16.70 -0.14
CA ASN A 186 -8.52 -17.01 1.10
C ASN A 186 -8.63 -15.88 2.11
N ILE A 187 -8.64 -14.62 1.67
CA ILE A 187 -8.69 -13.42 2.50
C ILE A 187 -10.06 -12.73 2.32
N PRO A 188 -10.66 -12.16 3.38
CA PRO A 188 -11.89 -11.35 3.26
C PRO A 188 -11.75 -10.24 2.22
N THR A 189 -12.79 -9.98 1.44
CA THR A 189 -12.67 -9.22 0.18
C THR A 189 -12.38 -7.75 0.43
N LEU A 190 -13.09 -7.12 1.38
CA LEU A 190 -12.86 -5.71 1.70
C LEU A 190 -11.46 -5.52 2.30
N PHE A 191 -11.11 -6.39 3.26
CA PHE A 191 -9.77 -6.35 3.84
C PHE A 191 -8.70 -6.51 2.76
N ASN A 192 -8.86 -7.48 1.85
CA ASN A 192 -7.91 -7.70 0.77
C ASN A 192 -7.81 -6.47 -0.15
N ASN A 193 -8.92 -5.83 -0.52
CA ASN A 193 -8.89 -4.61 -1.34
C ASN A 193 -8.09 -3.49 -0.67
N LEU A 194 -8.36 -3.22 0.62
CA LEU A 194 -7.60 -2.25 1.42
C LEU A 194 -6.13 -2.64 1.54
N PHE A 195 -5.86 -3.92 1.79
CA PHE A 195 -4.53 -4.45 2.00
C PHE A 195 -3.69 -4.38 0.72
N GLN A 196 -4.20 -4.82 -0.42
CA GLN A 196 -3.50 -4.71 -1.71
C GLN A 196 -3.28 -3.24 -2.11
N PHE A 197 -4.26 -2.36 -1.86
CA PHE A 197 -4.07 -0.93 -2.10
C PHE A 197 -2.99 -0.33 -1.20
N ALA A 198 -2.99 -0.66 0.09
CA ALA A 198 -1.98 -0.21 1.04
C ALA A 198 -0.58 -0.74 0.67
N LEU A 199 -0.46 -2.03 0.30
CA LEU A 199 0.79 -2.64 -0.17
C LEU A 199 1.40 -1.86 -1.34
N ARG A 200 0.54 -1.38 -2.25
CA ARG A 200 0.93 -0.71 -3.49
C ARG A 200 1.13 0.80 -3.36
N ARG A 201 0.26 1.49 -2.61
CA ARG A 201 0.13 2.95 -2.65
C ARG A 201 0.24 3.64 -1.29
N ASN A 202 -0.23 3.01 -0.20
CA ASN A 202 -0.19 3.61 1.14
C ASN A 202 0.36 2.67 2.21
N ILE A 203 1.64 2.35 2.05
CA ILE A 203 2.36 1.37 2.85
C ILE A 203 2.37 1.68 4.36
N GLU A 204 2.21 2.96 4.71
CA GLU A 204 2.23 3.48 6.09
C GLU A 204 1.05 2.95 6.91
N ASP A 205 -0.07 2.65 6.25
CA ASP A 205 -1.29 2.18 6.89
C ASP A 205 -1.28 0.68 7.19
N LEU A 206 -0.41 -0.10 6.53
CA LEU A 206 -0.37 -1.56 6.64
C LEU A 206 -0.34 -2.06 8.10
N PRO A 207 0.47 -1.48 9.02
CA PRO A 207 0.52 -1.96 10.38
C PRO A 207 -0.79 -1.77 11.14
N LEU A 208 -1.51 -0.69 10.87
CA LEU A 208 -2.80 -0.40 11.50
C LEU A 208 -3.89 -1.27 10.89
N LEU A 209 -3.90 -1.43 9.56
CA LEU A 209 -4.82 -2.32 8.87
C LEU A 209 -4.74 -3.75 9.41
N ILE A 210 -3.52 -4.27 9.59
CA ILE A 210 -3.29 -5.59 10.18
C ILE A 210 -3.73 -5.67 11.64
N ASP A 211 -3.57 -4.62 12.44
CA ASP A 211 -4.10 -4.61 13.81
C ASP A 211 -5.62 -4.71 13.83
N LEU A 212 -6.31 -3.95 12.98
CA LEU A 212 -7.76 -4.00 12.86
C LEU A 212 -8.25 -5.40 12.47
N PHE A 213 -7.55 -6.05 11.53
CA PHE A 213 -7.85 -7.43 11.16
C PHE A 213 -7.56 -8.43 12.28
N LEU A 214 -6.43 -8.30 12.97
CA LEU A 214 -6.08 -9.26 14.02
C LEU A 214 -6.96 -9.09 15.27
N ASN A 215 -7.23 -7.86 15.71
CA ASN A 215 -7.96 -7.63 16.96
C ASN A 215 -9.43 -8.03 16.89
N GLU A 216 -10.07 -7.82 15.73
CA GLU A 216 -11.52 -8.00 15.58
C GLU A 216 -11.90 -9.38 15.00
N ASN A 217 -10.94 -10.14 14.46
CA ASN A 217 -11.18 -11.50 14.02
C ASN A 217 -11.03 -12.49 15.18
N ASN A 218 -11.85 -13.54 15.20
CA ASN A 218 -11.64 -14.66 16.11
C ASN A 218 -10.41 -15.48 15.67
N ILE A 219 -9.20 -15.06 16.08
CA ILE A 219 -7.91 -15.63 15.67
C ILE A 219 -7.62 -16.99 16.34
N SER A 220 -8.56 -17.93 16.35
CA SER A 220 -8.38 -19.25 16.98
C SER A 220 -8.64 -20.43 16.05
N SER A 221 -9.06 -20.18 14.81
CA SER A 221 -9.43 -21.21 13.85
C SER A 221 -8.33 -21.53 12.84
N GLU A 222 -8.37 -22.74 12.26
CA GLU A 222 -7.54 -23.13 11.11
C GLU A 222 -7.76 -22.20 9.92
N HIS A 223 -8.99 -21.73 9.71
CA HIS A 223 -9.29 -20.77 8.66
C HIS A 223 -8.54 -19.44 8.86
N SER A 224 -8.51 -18.92 10.09
CA SER A 224 -7.77 -17.69 10.40
C SER A 224 -6.27 -17.88 10.22
N LEU A 225 -5.73 -19.07 10.50
CA LEU A 225 -4.33 -19.39 10.24
C LEU A 225 -4.05 -19.37 8.73
N GLN A 226 -4.91 -19.95 7.90
CA GLN A 226 -4.80 -19.91 6.44
C GLN A 226 -4.83 -18.48 5.90
N GLN A 227 -5.72 -17.62 6.42
CA GLN A 227 -5.79 -16.20 6.07
C GLN A 227 -4.46 -15.49 6.39
N ILE A 228 -3.96 -15.65 7.62
CA ILE A 228 -2.70 -15.02 8.05
C ILE A 228 -1.51 -15.53 7.21
N SER A 229 -1.49 -16.82 6.88
CA SER A 229 -0.47 -17.44 6.04
C SER A 229 -0.42 -16.79 4.65
N GLU A 230 -1.60 -16.53 4.06
CA GLU A 230 -1.72 -15.84 2.78
C GLU A 230 -1.30 -14.35 2.87
N LEU A 231 -1.60 -13.67 3.98
CA LEU A 231 -1.12 -12.30 4.23
C LEU A 231 0.40 -12.22 4.36
N ILE A 232 1.00 -13.19 5.07
CA ILE A 232 2.46 -13.31 5.16
C ILE A 232 3.07 -13.53 3.77
N TRP A 233 2.40 -14.32 2.92
CA TRP A 233 2.83 -14.56 1.55
C TRP A 233 2.80 -13.28 0.70
N HIS A 234 1.72 -12.49 0.75
CA HIS A 234 1.67 -11.19 0.05
C HIS A 234 2.69 -10.18 0.57
N LEU A 235 3.03 -10.23 1.86
CA LEU A 235 4.09 -9.42 2.46
C LEU A 235 5.49 -10.00 2.24
N SER A 236 5.63 -11.17 1.60
CA SER A 236 6.89 -11.92 1.63
C SER A 236 8.04 -11.24 0.87
N TYR A 237 7.74 -10.16 0.15
CA TYR A 237 8.69 -9.32 -0.57
C TYR A 237 8.19 -7.88 -0.65
N ASP A 238 9.11 -6.93 -0.77
CA ASP A 238 8.79 -5.51 -0.93
C ASP A 238 8.57 -5.18 -2.42
N HIS A 239 7.31 -5.00 -2.78
CA HIS A 239 6.83 -4.69 -4.13
C HIS A 239 7.11 -3.25 -4.57
N THR A 240 7.63 -2.37 -3.71
CA THR A 240 7.73 -0.95 -4.08
C THR A 240 8.87 -0.67 -5.04
N GLY A 241 9.85 -1.57 -5.15
CA GLY A 241 10.96 -1.47 -6.10
C GLY A 241 11.89 -0.25 -5.92
N GLU A 242 11.61 0.65 -4.97
CA GLU A 242 12.35 1.89 -4.72
C GLU A 242 13.61 1.68 -3.88
N TYR A 243 13.70 0.60 -3.10
CA TYR A 243 14.83 0.33 -2.21
C TYR A 243 15.36 -1.10 -2.40
N MET A 244 16.19 -1.28 -3.43
CA MET A 244 16.89 -2.53 -3.78
C MET A 244 17.94 -3.00 -2.74
N SER A 245 17.72 -2.83 -1.44
CA SER A 245 18.57 -3.47 -0.42
C SER A 245 17.85 -3.91 0.87
N LYS A 246 16.74 -3.28 1.28
CA LYS A 246 15.99 -3.67 2.51
C LYS A 246 14.49 -3.36 2.36
N PRO A 247 13.60 -4.24 2.88
CA PRO A 247 12.17 -3.97 2.92
C PRO A 247 11.85 -2.72 3.74
N SER A 248 10.80 -1.98 3.36
CA SER A 248 10.29 -0.85 4.14
C SER A 248 9.97 -1.25 5.59
N ARG A 249 10.17 -0.29 6.51
CA ARG A 249 9.90 -0.47 7.95
C ARG A 249 8.45 -0.90 8.19
N TYR A 250 7.49 -0.34 7.45
CA TYR A 250 6.07 -0.64 7.63
C TYR A 250 5.76 -2.09 7.27
N TYR A 251 6.29 -2.63 6.15
CA TYR A 251 6.24 -4.08 5.84
C TYR A 251 6.78 -4.91 7.01
N HIS A 252 7.89 -4.48 7.60
CA HIS A 252 8.51 -5.24 8.67
C HIS A 252 7.67 -5.27 9.96
N ILE A 253 7.07 -4.14 10.33
CA ILE A 253 6.16 -4.05 11.49
C ILE A 253 4.94 -4.94 11.25
N SER A 254 4.29 -4.78 10.11
CA SER A 254 3.15 -5.58 9.64
C SER A 254 3.43 -7.08 9.71
N HIS A 255 4.54 -7.52 9.14
CA HIS A 255 4.98 -8.90 9.19
C HIS A 255 5.22 -9.39 10.62
N SER A 256 5.92 -8.61 11.45
CA SER A 256 6.17 -8.99 12.83
C SER A 256 4.88 -9.20 13.62
N LYS A 257 3.81 -8.46 13.31
CA LYS A 257 2.50 -8.62 13.95
C LYS A 257 1.86 -9.94 13.55
N LEU A 258 1.84 -10.26 12.26
CA LEU A 258 1.29 -11.52 11.74
C LEU A 258 2.04 -12.74 12.30
N VAL A 259 3.39 -12.72 12.31
CA VAL A 259 4.18 -13.82 12.88
C VAL A 259 3.92 -14.00 14.38
N ARG A 260 3.78 -12.92 15.14
CA ARG A 260 3.40 -13.00 16.56
C ARG A 260 2.01 -13.60 16.74
N ALA A 261 1.05 -13.23 15.89
CA ALA A 261 -0.29 -13.81 15.92
C ALA A 261 -0.24 -15.32 15.66
N VAL A 262 0.49 -15.76 14.63
CA VAL A 262 0.68 -17.19 14.33
C VAL A 262 1.33 -17.95 15.49
N ASN A 263 2.40 -17.41 16.08
CA ASN A 263 3.05 -18.04 17.23
C ASN A 263 2.08 -18.16 18.42
N LYS A 264 1.33 -17.09 18.72
CA LYS A 264 0.31 -17.11 19.77
C LYS A 264 -0.77 -18.17 19.51
N MET A 265 -1.24 -18.30 18.27
CA MET A 265 -2.24 -19.31 17.88
C MET A 265 -1.74 -20.73 18.11
N THR A 266 -0.53 -21.02 17.62
CA THR A 266 0.07 -22.36 17.68
C THR A 266 0.52 -22.75 19.10
N GLU A 267 0.94 -21.78 19.91
CA GLU A 267 1.19 -21.98 21.35
C GLU A 267 -0.10 -22.27 22.12
N SER A 268 -1.18 -21.54 21.80
CA SER A 268 -2.48 -21.69 22.48
C SER A 268 -3.24 -22.95 22.05
N ASN A 269 -3.03 -23.40 20.80
CA ASN A 269 -3.69 -24.58 20.25
C ASN A 269 -2.66 -25.49 19.55
N LYS A 270 -2.18 -26.50 20.28
CA LYS A 270 -1.18 -27.46 19.79
C LYS A 270 -1.64 -28.30 18.60
N SER A 271 -2.94 -28.33 18.28
CA SER A 271 -3.45 -29.05 17.11
C SER A 271 -3.29 -28.24 15.81
N LEU A 272 -2.99 -26.94 15.89
CA LEU A 272 -2.70 -26.12 14.73
C LEU A 272 -1.24 -26.29 14.35
N GLU A 273 -0.98 -26.96 13.22
CA GLU A 273 0.35 -27.03 12.64
C GLU A 273 0.63 -25.80 11.75
N LEU A 274 1.86 -25.30 11.81
CA LEU A 274 2.33 -24.27 10.88
C LEU A 274 2.36 -24.84 9.47
N ASP A 275 1.65 -24.18 8.55
CA ASP A 275 1.67 -24.58 7.16
C ASP A 275 3.00 -24.24 6.48
N VAL A 276 3.27 -24.97 5.40
CA VAL A 276 4.49 -24.78 4.59
C VAL A 276 4.54 -23.38 3.98
N THR A 277 3.38 -22.80 3.62
CA THR A 277 3.27 -21.44 3.05
C THR A 277 3.82 -20.39 4.01
N THR A 278 3.47 -20.46 5.30
CA THR A 278 3.95 -19.53 6.33
C THR A 278 5.46 -19.61 6.45
N MET A 279 6.02 -20.82 6.51
CA MET A 279 7.46 -21.01 6.59
C MET A 279 8.21 -20.45 5.37
N LEU A 280 7.63 -20.63 4.18
CA LEU A 280 8.13 -20.07 2.93
C LEU A 280 8.06 -18.54 2.91
N GLY A 281 6.94 -17.94 3.32
CA GLY A 281 6.81 -16.48 3.41
C GLY A 281 7.83 -15.86 4.38
N VAL A 282 8.02 -16.46 5.55
CA VAL A 282 9.05 -16.04 6.53
C VAL A 282 10.48 -16.24 5.99
N SER A 283 10.71 -17.32 5.23
CA SER A 283 11.98 -17.57 4.55
C SER A 283 12.35 -16.43 3.59
N ASN A 284 11.46 -16.03 2.68
CA ASN A 284 11.71 -14.92 1.76
C ASN A 284 12.02 -13.61 2.48
N LEU A 285 11.31 -13.30 3.57
CA LEU A 285 11.52 -12.08 4.32
C LEU A 285 12.85 -12.01 5.06
N THR A 286 13.39 -13.17 5.46
CA THR A 286 14.70 -13.25 6.11
C THR A 286 15.86 -13.20 5.12
N TYR A 287 15.63 -13.40 3.82
CA TYR A 287 16.66 -13.43 2.78
C TYR A 287 17.59 -12.22 2.82
N TYR A 288 17.04 -11.00 2.80
CA TYR A 288 17.82 -9.76 2.73
C TYR A 288 18.59 -9.43 4.02
N ARG A 289 18.22 -10.06 5.15
CA ARG A 289 18.85 -9.82 6.46
C ARG A 289 19.86 -10.90 6.83
N ASN A 290 19.50 -12.15 6.55
CA ASN A 290 20.28 -13.32 6.90
C ASN A 290 19.96 -14.45 5.92
N HIS A 291 20.72 -14.46 4.83
CA HIS A 291 20.60 -15.46 3.77
C HIS A 291 20.74 -16.91 4.29
N GLY A 292 21.66 -17.16 5.24
CA GLY A 292 21.86 -18.49 5.82
C GLY A 292 20.64 -18.98 6.62
N ASN A 293 20.03 -18.10 7.42
CA ASN A 293 18.80 -18.42 8.14
C ASN A 293 17.61 -18.66 7.19
N SER A 294 17.50 -17.84 6.15
CA SER A 294 16.49 -17.99 5.09
C SER A 294 16.59 -19.37 4.41
N ILE A 295 17.79 -19.80 3.98
CA ILE A 295 18.00 -21.14 3.44
C ILE A 295 17.62 -22.24 4.43
N ARG A 296 17.94 -22.08 5.72
CA ARG A 296 17.58 -23.06 6.75
C ARG A 296 16.05 -23.19 6.87
N MET A 297 15.33 -22.08 6.89
CA MET A 297 13.86 -22.06 6.94
C MET A 297 13.26 -22.72 5.70
N PHE A 298 13.77 -22.38 4.50
CA PHE A 298 13.37 -23.02 3.25
C PHE A 298 13.61 -24.54 3.27
N LYS A 299 14.78 -25.00 3.74
CA LYS A 299 15.07 -26.44 3.86
C LYS A 299 14.10 -27.15 4.80
N ASN A 300 13.69 -26.50 5.89
CA ASN A 300 12.71 -27.06 6.82
C ASN A 300 11.31 -27.13 6.17
N ALA A 301 10.88 -26.06 5.49
CA ALA A 301 9.62 -26.03 4.74
C ALA A 301 9.61 -27.13 3.66
N LYS A 302 10.72 -27.27 2.92
CA LYS A 302 10.90 -28.33 1.92
C LYS A 302 10.78 -29.72 2.53
N LYS A 303 11.33 -29.98 3.72
CA LYS A 303 11.19 -31.29 4.38
C LYS A 303 9.73 -31.63 4.68
N GLN A 304 8.97 -30.67 5.22
CA GLN A 304 7.53 -30.85 5.47
C GLN A 304 6.77 -31.08 4.18
N PHE A 305 7.06 -30.31 3.14
CA PHE A 305 6.44 -30.48 1.84
C PHE A 305 6.79 -31.82 1.17
N SER A 306 8.06 -32.22 1.20
CA SER A 306 8.50 -33.52 0.69
C SER A 306 7.87 -34.67 1.45
N HIS A 307 7.61 -34.50 2.75
CA HIS A 307 6.84 -35.47 3.53
C HIS A 307 5.41 -35.59 2.99
N TRP A 308 4.73 -34.46 2.74
CA TRP A 308 3.39 -34.42 2.13
C TRP A 308 3.37 -34.93 0.68
N GLN A 309 4.44 -34.73 -0.09
CA GLN A 309 4.55 -35.15 -1.49
C GLN A 309 4.95 -36.62 -1.69
N LEU A 310 5.53 -37.30 -0.68
CA LEU A 310 6.00 -38.68 -0.81
C LEU A 310 5.08 -39.72 -0.17
N SER A 311 4.26 -39.37 0.82
CA SER A 311 3.39 -40.34 1.52
C SER A 311 2.01 -40.57 0.86
N ALA A 312 1.69 -39.89 -0.24
CA ALA A 312 0.34 -39.93 -0.83
C ALA A 312 0.30 -39.87 -2.37
N PHE A 313 1.21 -40.58 -3.06
CA PHE A 313 1.13 -40.76 -4.53
C PHE A 313 0.67 -42.16 -4.95
N LYS A 314 -0.40 -42.65 -4.32
CA LYS A 314 -1.30 -43.66 -4.89
C LYS A 314 -2.74 -43.23 -4.60
N SER A 315 -3.53 -43.02 -5.64
CA SER A 315 -4.97 -42.70 -5.54
C SER A 315 -5.76 -43.74 -4.73
N SER A 316 -5.24 -44.95 -4.59
CA SER A 316 -5.83 -46.06 -3.84
C SER A 316 -5.43 -46.14 -2.36
N GLU A 317 -4.49 -45.31 -1.86
CA GLU A 317 -4.01 -45.36 -0.47
C GLU A 317 -4.45 -44.16 0.38
N PHE A 318 -5.50 -43.43 -0.03
CA PHE A 318 -6.22 -42.49 0.85
C PHE A 318 -6.94 -43.25 1.98
N LYS A 319 -6.18 -43.78 2.95
CA LYS A 319 -6.70 -43.94 4.30
C LYS A 319 -6.73 -42.56 4.93
N SER A 320 -7.92 -41.97 4.90
CA SER A 320 -8.40 -40.89 5.77
C SER A 320 -7.36 -40.36 6.78
N VAL A 321 -6.65 -39.31 6.42
CA VAL A 321 -6.12 -38.38 7.43
C VAL A 321 -7.21 -37.35 7.68
N THR A 322 -8.34 -37.83 8.19
CA THR A 322 -9.32 -36.96 8.83
C THR A 322 -8.78 -36.61 10.21
N PRO A 323 -8.93 -35.35 10.67
CA PRO A 323 -9.06 -35.11 12.09
C PRO A 323 -10.15 -36.06 12.58
N ARG A 324 -9.93 -36.79 13.68
CA ARG A 324 -10.96 -37.64 14.28
C ARG A 324 -12.09 -36.77 14.87
N SER A 325 -12.86 -36.10 14.02
CA SER A 325 -14.18 -35.57 14.27
C SER A 325 -14.74 -34.92 12.99
N SER A 326 -15.94 -35.37 12.63
CA SER A 326 -16.93 -34.78 11.73
C SER A 326 -17.00 -35.33 10.29
N ASN A 327 -18.16 -35.96 10.07
CA ASN A 327 -18.69 -36.58 8.87
C ASN A 327 -18.60 -35.74 7.57
N ASN A 328 -18.44 -36.47 6.47
CA ASN A 328 -18.80 -36.13 5.08
C ASN A 328 -18.08 -34.94 4.44
N LYS A 329 -17.08 -35.25 3.58
CA LYS A 329 -17.10 -34.92 2.15
C LYS A 329 -15.94 -35.64 1.46
N ILE A 330 -16.24 -36.27 0.32
CA ILE A 330 -15.26 -36.81 -0.62
C ILE A 330 -14.38 -35.63 -1.05
N GLU A 331 -13.10 -35.63 -0.68
CA GLU A 331 -12.15 -34.63 -1.18
C GLU A 331 -12.02 -34.79 -2.70
N ASN A 332 -12.49 -33.78 -3.42
CA ASN A 332 -12.53 -33.75 -4.87
C ASN A 332 -11.08 -33.74 -5.40
N GLY A 333 -10.68 -34.68 -6.27
CA GLY A 333 -9.29 -34.79 -6.76
C GLY A 333 -8.75 -33.49 -7.40
N GLU A 334 -9.65 -32.67 -7.95
CA GLU A 334 -9.36 -31.34 -8.48
C GLU A 334 -8.95 -30.32 -7.39
N LEU A 335 -9.52 -30.40 -6.19
CA LEU A 335 -9.16 -29.53 -5.05
C LEU A 335 -7.72 -29.82 -4.60
N LEU A 336 -7.39 -31.10 -4.41
CA LEU A 336 -6.04 -31.53 -4.04
C LEU A 336 -5.01 -31.17 -5.11
N HIS A 337 -5.37 -31.33 -6.39
CA HIS A 337 -4.55 -30.89 -7.52
C HIS A 337 -4.24 -29.39 -7.45
N ASN A 338 -5.26 -28.56 -7.19
CA ASN A 338 -5.11 -27.12 -7.08
C ASN A 338 -4.26 -26.67 -5.87
N ILE A 339 -4.44 -27.30 -4.71
CA ILE A 339 -3.60 -27.06 -3.51
C ILE A 339 -2.14 -27.42 -3.81
N LYS A 340 -1.90 -28.50 -4.57
CA LYS A 340 -0.55 -28.88 -4.98
C LYS A 340 0.07 -27.84 -5.91
N ILE A 341 -0.69 -27.30 -6.87
CA ILE A 341 -0.22 -26.21 -7.74
C ILE A 341 0.16 -24.99 -6.90
N ASP A 342 -0.72 -24.56 -5.98
CA ASP A 342 -0.47 -23.41 -5.09
C ASP A 342 0.86 -23.53 -4.34
N ASN A 343 1.07 -24.66 -3.67
CA ASN A 343 2.31 -24.94 -2.96
C ASN A 343 3.53 -24.98 -3.89
N ASN A 344 3.43 -25.67 -5.03
CA ASN A 344 4.53 -25.75 -6.01
C ASN A 344 4.94 -24.36 -6.52
N ILE A 345 3.99 -23.46 -6.77
CA ILE A 345 4.27 -22.10 -7.21
C ILE A 345 4.93 -21.29 -6.09
N LYS A 346 4.42 -21.37 -4.86
CA LYS A 346 5.07 -20.74 -3.69
C LYS A 346 6.50 -21.24 -3.48
N PHE A 347 6.76 -22.53 -3.71
CA PHE A 347 8.11 -23.11 -3.71
C PHE A 347 9.00 -22.59 -4.85
N LEU A 348 8.47 -22.49 -6.07
CA LEU A 348 9.18 -21.94 -7.22
C LEU A 348 9.62 -20.50 -6.93
N CYS A 349 8.69 -19.65 -6.47
CA CYS A 349 8.94 -18.26 -6.11
C CYS A 349 10.03 -18.11 -5.03
N ASN A 350 9.97 -18.92 -3.96
CA ASN A 350 11.04 -18.94 -2.95
C ASN A 350 12.38 -19.42 -3.52
N SER A 351 12.34 -20.43 -4.37
CA SER A 351 13.55 -20.98 -4.98
C SER A 351 14.24 -19.92 -5.84
N ILE A 352 13.48 -19.15 -6.64
CA ILE A 352 13.97 -18.01 -7.42
C ILE A 352 14.71 -17.01 -6.53
N MET A 353 14.12 -16.63 -5.38
CA MET A 353 14.76 -15.71 -4.44
C MET A 353 16.07 -16.26 -3.87
N LEU A 354 16.12 -17.56 -3.60
CA LEU A 354 17.28 -18.21 -2.99
C LEU A 354 18.37 -18.62 -3.99
N LEU A 355 18.13 -18.51 -5.30
CA LEU A 355 19.15 -18.82 -6.32
C LEU A 355 20.44 -18.02 -6.10
N ALA A 356 21.58 -18.71 -6.02
CA ALA A 356 22.87 -18.05 -5.90
C ALA A 356 23.29 -17.44 -7.26
N VAL A 357 23.53 -16.13 -7.28
CA VAL A 357 24.00 -15.41 -8.48
C VAL A 357 25.40 -14.89 -8.19
N SER A 358 26.30 -15.18 -9.12
CA SER A 358 27.71 -14.78 -9.13
C SER A 358 28.04 -14.21 -10.51
N ASN A 359 29.21 -13.58 -10.66
CA ASN A 359 29.62 -13.04 -11.96
C ASN A 359 29.78 -14.13 -13.04
N GLU A 360 30.12 -15.36 -12.65
CA GLU A 360 30.37 -16.48 -13.58
C GLU A 360 29.08 -17.08 -14.17
N ASN A 361 27.99 -17.07 -13.41
CA ASN A 361 26.72 -17.69 -13.81
C ASN A 361 25.59 -16.68 -14.09
N LYS A 362 25.91 -15.38 -14.02
CA LYS A 362 24.96 -14.26 -14.14
C LYS A 362 24.09 -14.33 -15.41
N ASP A 363 24.72 -14.56 -16.56
CA ASP A 363 24.05 -14.56 -17.86
C ASP A 363 23.15 -15.80 -18.06
N VAL A 364 23.65 -16.97 -17.62
CA VAL A 364 22.88 -18.22 -17.66
C VAL A 364 21.64 -18.10 -16.80
N ILE A 365 21.78 -17.60 -15.57
CA ILE A 365 20.65 -17.38 -14.65
C ILE A 365 19.67 -16.36 -15.23
N GLY A 366 20.15 -15.25 -15.80
CA GLY A 366 19.27 -14.26 -16.44
C GLY A 366 18.42 -14.87 -17.56
N LYS A 367 19.01 -15.75 -18.37
CA LYS A 367 18.31 -16.49 -19.42
C LYS A 367 17.31 -17.51 -18.85
N ASP A 368 17.70 -18.25 -17.82
CA ASP A 368 16.81 -19.24 -17.19
C ASP A 368 15.60 -18.58 -16.53
N LEU A 369 15.80 -17.46 -15.84
CA LEU A 369 14.74 -16.68 -15.22
C LEU A 369 13.74 -16.14 -16.26
N SER A 370 14.22 -15.58 -17.37
CA SER A 370 13.34 -15.11 -18.45
C SER A 370 12.62 -16.25 -19.19
N ASN A 371 13.24 -17.43 -19.28
CA ASN A 371 12.62 -18.62 -19.86
C ASN A 371 11.46 -19.16 -19.03
N ILE A 372 11.34 -18.80 -17.74
CA ILE A 372 10.19 -19.19 -16.91
C ILE A 372 8.90 -18.73 -17.59
N PHE A 373 8.84 -17.48 -18.06
CA PHE A 373 7.64 -16.90 -18.70
C PHE A 373 7.25 -17.58 -20.01
N LYS A 374 8.21 -18.18 -20.71
CA LYS A 374 7.96 -18.93 -21.95
C LYS A 374 7.47 -20.35 -21.71
N LYS A 375 7.79 -20.93 -20.54
CA LYS A 375 7.53 -22.33 -20.21
C LYS A 375 6.33 -22.52 -19.30
N ILE A 376 6.04 -21.54 -18.46
CA ILE A 376 4.91 -21.60 -17.54
C ILE A 376 3.60 -21.50 -18.31
N GLU A 377 2.62 -22.30 -17.90
CA GLU A 377 1.30 -22.29 -18.53
C GLU A 377 0.59 -20.95 -18.28
N PRO A 378 -0.08 -20.37 -19.29
CA PRO A 378 -0.77 -19.09 -19.16
C PRO A 378 -1.77 -19.03 -18.00
N GLU A 379 -2.54 -20.10 -17.79
CA GLU A 379 -3.55 -20.18 -16.72
C GLU A 379 -2.92 -20.11 -15.32
N ILE A 380 -1.71 -20.67 -15.16
CA ILE A 380 -0.94 -20.59 -13.91
C ILE A 380 -0.50 -19.15 -13.67
N LEU A 381 0.02 -18.45 -14.68
CA LEU A 381 0.42 -17.04 -14.53
C LEU A 381 -0.76 -16.11 -14.23
N MET A 382 -1.96 -16.41 -14.77
CA MET A 382 -3.18 -15.68 -14.45
C MET A 382 -3.56 -15.83 -12.97
N LYS A 383 -3.43 -17.05 -12.42
CA LYS A 383 -3.77 -17.35 -11.03
C LYS A 383 -2.67 -16.92 -10.04
N TYR A 384 -1.42 -16.86 -10.50
CA TYR A 384 -0.24 -16.53 -9.70
C TYR A 384 0.64 -15.46 -10.38
N PRO A 385 0.14 -14.22 -10.52
CA PRO A 385 0.91 -13.13 -11.12
C PRO A 385 2.21 -12.82 -10.36
N GLU A 386 2.32 -13.22 -9.10
CA GLU A 386 3.51 -13.05 -8.26
C GLU A 386 4.77 -13.68 -8.87
N VAL A 387 4.63 -14.72 -9.69
CA VAL A 387 5.77 -15.34 -10.40
C VAL A 387 6.55 -14.29 -11.18
N TRP A 388 5.85 -13.35 -11.82
CA TRP A 388 6.50 -12.23 -12.47
C TRP A 388 7.31 -11.39 -11.50
N GLU A 389 6.73 -11.01 -10.37
CA GLU A 389 7.32 -10.12 -9.39
C GLU A 389 8.60 -10.74 -8.82
N PHE A 390 8.55 -12.01 -8.43
CA PHE A 390 9.71 -12.76 -7.93
C PHE A 390 10.87 -12.80 -8.92
N VAL A 391 10.58 -13.10 -10.19
CA VAL A 391 11.59 -13.12 -11.25
C VAL A 391 12.18 -11.72 -11.47
N ILE A 392 11.34 -10.70 -11.62
CA ILE A 392 11.78 -9.33 -11.88
C ILE A 392 12.57 -8.75 -10.70
N ILE A 393 12.14 -9.00 -9.46
CA ILE A 393 12.86 -8.60 -8.25
C ILE A 393 14.24 -9.25 -8.23
N LYS A 394 14.33 -10.56 -8.48
CA LYS A 394 15.61 -11.27 -8.50
C LYS A 394 16.54 -10.71 -9.56
N MET A 395 16.01 -10.44 -10.75
CA MET A 395 16.76 -9.87 -11.86
C MET A 395 17.24 -8.45 -11.55
N LYS A 396 16.38 -7.60 -11.00
CA LYS A 396 16.74 -6.22 -10.64
C LYS A 396 17.79 -6.18 -9.52
N TYR A 397 17.64 -7.02 -8.49
CA TYR A 397 18.55 -7.09 -7.34
C TYR A 397 19.99 -7.45 -7.74
N HIS A 398 20.15 -8.33 -8.74
CA HIS A 398 21.46 -8.73 -9.25
C HIS A 398 21.90 -7.97 -10.50
N GLY A 399 21.16 -6.92 -10.91
CA GLY A 399 21.46 -6.16 -12.12
C GLY A 399 21.52 -7.02 -13.38
N LEU A 400 20.56 -7.95 -13.54
CA LEU A 400 20.39 -8.82 -14.71
C LEU A 400 19.51 -8.18 -15.80
N ILE A 401 18.86 -7.05 -15.48
CA ILE A 401 17.94 -6.36 -16.38
C ILE A 401 18.74 -5.46 -17.32
N ASN A 402 18.67 -5.74 -18.62
CA ASN A 402 19.17 -4.89 -19.69
C ASN A 402 18.04 -4.60 -20.70
N GLU A 403 18.28 -3.70 -21.66
CA GLU A 403 17.24 -3.25 -22.59
C GLU A 403 16.66 -4.40 -23.43
N LYS A 404 17.50 -5.34 -23.90
CA LYS A 404 17.06 -6.53 -24.64
C LYS A 404 16.14 -7.39 -23.78
N MET A 405 16.49 -7.58 -22.51
CA MET A 405 15.71 -8.35 -21.56
C MET A 405 14.36 -7.70 -21.26
N ILE A 406 14.34 -6.36 -21.13
CA ILE A 406 13.08 -5.61 -20.98
C ILE A 406 12.19 -5.75 -22.20
N GLY A 407 12.76 -5.68 -23.42
CA GLY A 407 12.00 -5.94 -24.65
C GLY A 407 11.35 -7.33 -24.66
N MET A 408 12.10 -8.36 -24.25
CA MET A 408 11.55 -9.72 -24.11
C MET A 408 10.45 -9.82 -23.05
N ILE A 409 10.68 -9.27 -21.86
CA ILE A 409 9.71 -9.24 -20.76
C ILE A 409 8.43 -8.52 -21.20
N PHE A 410 8.56 -7.39 -21.89
CA PHE A 410 7.43 -6.61 -22.38
C PHE A 410 6.63 -7.39 -23.45
N GLN A 411 7.31 -8.06 -24.38
CA GLN A 411 6.63 -8.92 -25.37
C GLN A 411 5.86 -10.07 -24.72
N GLU A 412 6.46 -10.75 -23.74
CA GLU A 412 5.75 -11.80 -23.01
C GLU A 412 4.58 -11.21 -22.22
N TYR A 413 4.75 -10.07 -21.53
CA TYR A 413 3.68 -9.37 -20.83
C TYR A 413 2.50 -9.03 -21.76
N LEU A 414 2.77 -8.52 -22.96
CA LEU A 414 1.73 -8.18 -23.94
C LEU A 414 0.91 -9.39 -24.39
N LYS A 415 1.53 -10.56 -24.61
CA LYS A 415 0.81 -11.80 -24.98
C LYS A 415 -0.22 -12.19 -23.93
N PHE A 416 0.16 -12.07 -22.66
CA PHE A 416 -0.68 -12.44 -21.52
C PHE A 416 -1.75 -11.37 -21.24
N ASN A 417 -1.40 -10.08 -21.37
CA ASN A 417 -2.32 -8.98 -21.15
C ASN A 417 -3.47 -8.98 -22.18
N SER A 418 -3.17 -9.14 -23.46
CA SER A 418 -4.18 -9.12 -24.52
C SER A 418 -5.14 -10.31 -24.46
N SER A 419 -4.64 -11.49 -24.08
CA SER A 419 -5.43 -12.72 -24.06
C SER A 419 -6.22 -12.92 -22.77
N TYR A 420 -5.71 -12.41 -21.64
CA TYR A 420 -6.23 -12.76 -20.31
C TYR A 420 -6.41 -11.55 -19.36
N ASN A 421 -6.23 -10.31 -19.84
CA ASN A 421 -6.35 -9.08 -19.04
C ASN A 421 -5.58 -9.14 -17.70
N ILE A 422 -4.37 -9.71 -17.71
CA ILE A 422 -3.53 -9.79 -16.51
C ILE A 422 -2.94 -8.42 -16.20
N ASN A 423 -3.47 -7.78 -15.16
CA ASN A 423 -2.94 -6.51 -14.66
C ASN A 423 -1.87 -6.77 -13.60
N ASN A 424 -0.59 -6.78 -14.00
CA ASN A 424 0.53 -6.77 -13.05
C ASN A 424 1.26 -5.42 -13.07
N TYR A 425 0.77 -4.51 -12.22
CA TYR A 425 1.25 -3.14 -12.14
C TYR A 425 2.71 -3.02 -11.69
N PHE A 426 3.23 -3.96 -10.90
CA PHE A 426 4.63 -3.97 -10.50
C PHE A 426 5.57 -4.26 -11.68
N VAL A 427 5.19 -5.23 -12.52
CA VAL A 427 5.97 -5.58 -13.71
C VAL A 427 5.99 -4.43 -14.70
N LEU A 428 4.85 -3.75 -14.88
CA LEU A 428 4.79 -2.54 -15.69
C LEU A 428 5.75 -1.46 -15.17
N ASP A 429 5.79 -1.21 -13.86
CA ASP A 429 6.77 -0.27 -13.29
C ASP A 429 8.21 -0.68 -13.58
N ALA A 430 8.52 -1.97 -13.48
CA ALA A 430 9.86 -2.45 -13.79
C ALA A 430 10.20 -2.25 -15.27
N ILE A 431 9.24 -2.51 -16.17
CA ILE A 431 9.39 -2.24 -17.61
C ILE A 431 9.63 -0.73 -17.82
N ILE A 432 8.72 0.13 -17.37
CA ILE A 432 8.81 1.60 -17.50
C ILE A 432 10.16 2.13 -17.00
N ASN A 433 10.56 1.73 -15.79
CA ASN A 433 11.77 2.22 -15.15
C ASN A 433 13.05 1.78 -15.86
N ASN A 434 13.07 0.60 -16.48
CA ASN A 434 14.24 0.05 -17.14
C ASN A 434 14.24 0.25 -18.68
N THR A 435 13.17 0.78 -19.26
CA THR A 435 13.16 1.21 -20.66
C THR A 435 14.14 2.37 -20.88
N GLY A 436 15.02 2.23 -21.87
CA GLY A 436 16.08 3.20 -22.17
C GLY A 436 15.72 4.26 -23.21
N LYS A 437 14.67 4.03 -24.01
CA LYS A 437 14.28 4.87 -25.16
C LYS A 437 12.83 5.33 -25.06
N SER A 438 12.57 6.57 -25.45
CA SER A 438 11.22 7.16 -25.44
C SER A 438 10.26 6.43 -26.39
N GLU A 439 10.71 6.06 -27.59
CA GLU A 439 9.91 5.31 -28.59
C GLU A 439 9.32 4.02 -28.03
N ASN A 440 10.10 3.26 -27.26
CA ASN A 440 9.63 2.03 -26.61
C ASN A 440 8.55 2.31 -25.56
N LEU A 441 8.62 3.46 -24.88
CA LEU A 441 7.61 3.87 -23.91
C LEU A 441 6.33 4.36 -24.59
N PHE A 442 6.44 5.06 -25.72
CA PHE A 442 5.29 5.38 -26.59
C PHE A 442 4.59 4.11 -27.04
N SER A 443 5.34 3.14 -27.58
CA SER A 443 4.80 1.84 -27.98
C SER A 443 4.13 1.09 -26.83
N LEU A 444 4.65 1.21 -25.60
CA LEU A 444 4.02 0.63 -24.43
C LEU A 444 2.63 1.22 -24.15
N ILE A 445 2.50 2.55 -24.24
CA ILE A 445 1.22 3.24 -24.02
C ILE A 445 0.22 2.90 -25.12
N GLU A 446 0.66 2.88 -26.38
CA GLU A 446 -0.18 2.55 -27.53
C GLU A 446 -0.71 1.11 -27.46
N ASN A 447 0.13 0.14 -27.08
CA ASN A 447 -0.26 -1.27 -27.05
C ASN A 447 -1.14 -1.64 -25.85
N LEU A 448 -0.96 -1.00 -24.69
CA LEU A 448 -1.69 -1.35 -23.47
C LEU A 448 -2.96 -0.51 -23.26
N GLY A 449 -2.97 0.74 -23.72
CA GLY A 449 -3.97 1.73 -23.32
C GLY A 449 -3.75 2.25 -21.90
N LEU A 450 -4.18 3.49 -21.64
CA LEU A 450 -4.06 4.12 -20.32
C LEU A 450 -5.06 3.57 -19.30
N ASP A 451 -6.19 3.02 -19.76
CA ASP A 451 -7.23 2.41 -18.92
C ASP A 451 -6.74 1.15 -18.18
N LYS A 452 -5.66 0.53 -18.68
CA LYS A 452 -5.00 -0.63 -18.05
C LYS A 452 -3.89 -0.24 -17.07
N MET A 453 -3.61 1.05 -16.91
CA MET A 453 -2.54 1.54 -16.05
C MET A 453 -3.09 2.18 -14.78
N ASP A 454 -2.40 1.93 -13.67
CA ASP A 454 -2.72 2.55 -12.40
C ASP A 454 -1.97 3.89 -12.25
N ASP A 455 -2.42 4.75 -11.32
CA ASP A 455 -1.80 6.06 -11.10
C ASP A 455 -0.30 6.00 -10.82
N ASN A 456 0.19 4.91 -10.20
CA ASN A 456 1.63 4.73 -9.98
C ASN A 456 2.37 4.49 -11.29
N ASN A 457 1.84 3.63 -12.17
CA ASN A 457 2.39 3.42 -13.50
C ASN A 457 2.40 4.74 -14.30
N ILE A 458 1.28 5.47 -14.29
CA ILE A 458 1.15 6.76 -14.97
C ILE A 458 2.14 7.77 -14.41
N ALA A 459 2.29 7.86 -13.09
CA ALA A 459 3.25 8.74 -12.44
C ALA A 459 4.70 8.40 -12.82
N HIS A 460 5.04 7.11 -12.96
CA HIS A 460 6.36 6.68 -13.42
C HIS A 460 6.57 6.98 -14.91
N ILE A 461 5.55 6.80 -15.76
CA ILE A 461 5.62 7.16 -17.18
C ILE A 461 5.87 8.66 -17.33
N ILE A 462 5.10 9.50 -16.63
CA ILE A 462 5.29 10.96 -16.61
C ILE A 462 6.73 11.31 -16.19
N SER A 463 7.18 10.75 -15.07
CA SER A 463 8.55 10.97 -14.57
C SER A 463 9.62 10.52 -15.59
N LYS A 464 9.38 9.39 -16.27
CA LYS A 464 10.28 8.82 -17.27
C LYS A 464 10.35 9.69 -18.53
N PHE A 465 9.25 10.23 -19.01
CA PHE A 465 9.25 11.18 -20.12
C PHE A 465 9.99 12.47 -19.78
N TYR A 466 9.79 13.04 -18.58
CA TYR A 466 10.59 14.19 -18.14
C TYR A 466 12.10 13.85 -18.08
N LYS A 467 12.44 12.63 -17.65
CA LYS A 467 13.84 12.16 -17.64
C LYS A 467 14.40 12.05 -19.07
N PHE A 468 13.62 11.54 -20.02
CA PHE A 468 14.03 11.50 -21.43
C PHE A 468 14.20 12.91 -22.01
N ALA A 469 13.24 13.80 -21.78
CA ALA A 469 13.35 15.20 -22.18
C ALA A 469 14.63 15.86 -21.65
N LYS A 470 14.97 15.62 -20.38
CA LYS A 470 16.18 16.18 -19.75
C LYS A 470 17.47 15.65 -20.36
N ASN A 471 17.48 14.38 -20.76
CA ASN A 471 18.68 13.69 -21.22
C ASN A 471 18.88 13.78 -22.75
N ASN A 472 17.85 14.16 -23.51
CA ASN A 472 17.92 14.26 -24.96
C ASN A 472 18.55 15.59 -25.39
N SER A 473 19.56 15.51 -26.26
CA SER A 473 20.20 16.68 -26.89
C SER A 473 19.39 17.24 -28.07
N HIS A 474 18.52 16.42 -28.67
CA HIS A 474 17.67 16.83 -29.79
C HIS A 474 16.41 17.55 -29.30
N LYS A 475 16.30 18.84 -29.65
CA LYS A 475 15.23 19.71 -29.18
C LYS A 475 13.82 19.20 -29.53
N SER A 476 13.63 18.63 -30.71
CA SER A 476 12.33 18.06 -31.15
C SER A 476 11.88 16.86 -30.31
N GLU A 477 12.80 15.94 -30.02
CA GLU A 477 12.51 14.76 -29.20
C GLU A 477 12.29 15.13 -27.73
N SER A 478 13.05 16.11 -27.23
CA SER A 478 12.83 16.68 -25.91
C SER A 478 11.43 17.26 -25.78
N GLU A 479 11.00 18.09 -26.75
CA GLU A 479 9.68 18.72 -26.72
C GLU A 479 8.56 17.67 -26.79
N ALA A 480 8.67 16.69 -27.70
CA ALA A 480 7.68 15.61 -27.80
C ALA A 480 7.52 14.83 -26.48
N CYS A 481 8.62 14.60 -25.75
CA CYS A 481 8.56 13.96 -24.43
C CYS A 481 7.87 14.86 -23.38
N LEU A 482 8.13 16.18 -23.40
CA LEU A 482 7.49 17.13 -22.49
C LEU A 482 5.99 17.26 -22.75
N GLU A 483 5.60 17.40 -24.01
CA GLU A 483 4.21 17.43 -24.43
C GLU A 483 3.49 16.16 -23.99
N LYS A 484 4.10 14.99 -24.20
CA LYS A 484 3.47 13.73 -23.78
C LYS A 484 3.30 13.64 -22.27
N ALA A 485 4.30 14.04 -21.49
CA ALA A 485 4.21 14.06 -20.02
C ALA A 485 3.05 14.98 -19.54
N ARG A 486 2.89 16.15 -20.16
CA ARG A 486 1.83 17.11 -19.86
C ARG A 486 0.45 16.61 -20.28
N GLU A 487 0.33 16.03 -21.48
CA GLU A 487 -0.88 15.40 -22.00
C GLU A 487 -1.37 14.31 -21.04
N LEU A 488 -0.48 13.39 -20.64
CA LEU A 488 -0.81 12.30 -19.72
C LEU A 488 -1.31 12.82 -18.37
N TYR A 489 -0.72 13.89 -17.84
CA TYR A 489 -1.17 14.52 -16.61
C TYR A 489 -2.54 15.20 -16.76
N GLN A 490 -2.81 15.83 -17.91
CA GLN A 490 -4.08 16.52 -18.19
C GLN A 490 -5.24 15.55 -18.41
N MET A 491 -4.98 14.37 -18.99
CA MET A 491 -5.99 13.33 -19.23
C MET A 491 -6.53 12.68 -17.94
N GLN A 492 -5.86 12.83 -16.80
CA GLN A 492 -6.32 12.24 -15.54
C GLN A 492 -7.46 13.07 -14.92
N GLN A 493 -8.64 12.45 -14.81
CA GLN A 493 -9.79 13.05 -14.10
C GLN A 493 -9.49 13.27 -12.62
N PHE A 494 -8.84 12.30 -11.98
CA PHE A 494 -8.33 12.40 -10.61
C PHE A 494 -6.81 12.24 -10.62
N LYS A 495 -6.09 13.19 -10.03
CA LYS A 495 -4.62 13.16 -9.96
C LYS A 495 -4.21 12.72 -8.58
N SER A 496 -3.68 11.51 -8.46
CA SER A 496 -3.16 11.02 -7.18
C SER A 496 -2.01 11.87 -6.66
N THR A 497 -1.71 11.74 -5.38
CA THR A 497 -0.56 12.41 -4.74
C THR A 497 0.74 12.13 -5.52
N ARG A 498 0.92 10.90 -6.01
CA ARG A 498 2.12 10.48 -6.76
C ARG A 498 2.19 11.07 -8.16
N VAL A 499 1.06 11.11 -8.89
CA VAL A 499 0.97 11.75 -10.22
C VAL A 499 1.28 13.23 -10.10
N ASN A 500 0.67 13.92 -9.13
CA ASN A 500 0.93 15.32 -8.84
C ASN A 500 2.40 15.59 -8.50
N ALA A 501 3.00 14.76 -7.65
CA ALA A 501 4.40 14.93 -7.25
C ALA A 501 5.38 14.66 -8.41
N SER A 502 5.15 13.63 -9.22
CA SER A 502 5.96 13.34 -10.43
C SER A 502 5.86 14.47 -11.45
N TYR A 503 4.65 14.98 -11.70
CA TYR A 503 4.43 16.11 -12.59
C TYR A 503 5.11 17.38 -12.07
N LEU A 504 4.92 17.71 -10.79
CA LEU A 504 5.54 18.87 -10.16
C LEU A 504 7.07 18.81 -10.21
N LEU A 505 7.67 17.64 -9.96
CA LEU A 505 9.11 17.46 -10.05
C LEU A 505 9.62 17.68 -11.49
N GLY A 506 8.93 17.13 -12.49
CA GLY A 506 9.26 17.37 -13.89
C GLY A 506 9.19 18.85 -14.25
N GLU A 507 8.06 19.49 -13.97
CA GLU A 507 7.86 20.91 -14.25
C GLU A 507 8.79 21.83 -13.46
N SER A 508 9.26 21.43 -12.27
CA SER A 508 10.28 22.19 -11.53
C SER A 508 11.60 22.31 -12.27
N ILE A 509 11.87 21.43 -13.23
CA ILE A 509 13.07 21.46 -14.08
C ILE A 509 12.85 22.33 -15.31
N PHE A 510 11.71 22.19 -15.98
CA PHE A 510 11.45 22.80 -17.29
C PHE A 510 10.68 24.13 -17.23
N SER A 511 9.98 24.39 -16.13
CA SER A 511 9.20 25.62 -15.91
C SER A 511 9.26 26.02 -14.44
N PRO A 512 10.46 26.33 -13.91
CA PRO A 512 10.70 26.50 -12.48
C PRO A 512 9.95 27.70 -11.87
N GLU A 513 9.70 28.77 -12.62
CA GLU A 513 9.02 29.99 -12.14
C GLU A 513 7.61 29.70 -11.59
N SER A 514 6.84 28.89 -12.31
CA SER A 514 5.47 28.48 -11.94
C SER A 514 5.42 27.36 -10.89
N THR A 515 6.56 26.95 -10.32
CA THR A 515 6.59 25.84 -9.34
C THR A 515 5.76 26.16 -8.10
N PHE A 516 5.79 27.40 -7.62
CA PHE A 516 5.02 27.83 -6.45
C PHE A 516 3.51 27.70 -6.65
N GLU A 517 2.98 28.20 -7.76
CA GLU A 517 1.55 28.11 -8.08
C GLU A 517 1.10 26.65 -8.20
N ARG A 518 1.92 25.81 -8.84
CA ARG A 518 1.66 24.37 -8.94
C ARG A 518 1.73 23.67 -7.57
N TYR A 519 2.73 24.00 -6.75
CA TYR A 519 2.86 23.44 -5.41
C TYR A 519 1.66 23.79 -4.53
N ASN A 520 1.21 25.04 -4.55
CA ASN A 520 0.05 25.48 -3.77
C ASN A 520 -1.25 24.85 -4.25
N SER A 521 -1.46 24.77 -5.56
CA SER A 521 -2.65 24.10 -6.09
C SER A 521 -2.68 22.61 -5.76
N ILE A 522 -1.52 21.94 -5.70
CA ILE A 522 -1.44 20.53 -5.27
C ILE A 522 -1.64 20.39 -3.77
N SER A 523 -0.91 21.16 -2.95
CA SER A 523 -0.92 21.02 -1.48
C SER A 523 -2.23 21.45 -0.82
N ALA A 524 -3.05 22.27 -1.50
CA ALA A 524 -4.39 22.62 -1.02
C ALA A 524 -5.34 21.41 -0.95
N TYR A 525 -5.14 20.41 -1.81
CA TYR A 525 -6.06 19.28 -1.97
C TYR A 525 -5.43 17.90 -1.71
N PHE A 526 -4.10 17.80 -1.72
CA PHE A 526 -3.36 16.53 -1.62
C PHE A 526 -2.25 16.55 -0.57
N LYS A 527 -1.85 15.35 -0.11
CA LYS A 527 -0.78 15.17 0.88
C LYS A 527 0.54 15.67 0.29
N THR A 528 1.21 16.60 0.97
CA THR A 528 2.60 16.96 0.65
C THR A 528 3.50 15.74 0.81
N THR A 529 4.38 15.48 -0.16
CA THR A 529 5.35 14.36 -0.12
C THR A 529 6.79 14.86 -0.08
N GLN A 530 7.75 13.97 0.20
CA GLN A 530 9.17 14.34 0.08
C GLN A 530 9.55 14.75 -1.36
N ILE A 531 8.86 14.19 -2.37
CA ILE A 531 9.04 14.57 -3.78
C ILE A 531 8.55 16.00 -3.99
N SER A 532 7.36 16.35 -3.49
CA SER A 532 6.80 17.71 -3.59
C SER A 532 7.74 18.76 -2.96
N ILE A 533 8.30 18.46 -1.78
CA ILE A 533 9.30 19.32 -1.15
C ILE A 533 10.61 19.37 -1.96
N SER A 534 11.07 18.24 -2.48
CA SER A 534 12.24 18.19 -3.37
C SER A 534 12.07 19.07 -4.59
N SER A 535 10.88 19.11 -5.19
CA SER A 535 10.57 19.96 -6.36
C SER A 535 10.77 21.45 -6.09
N LEU A 536 10.50 21.92 -4.86
CA LEU A 536 10.78 23.31 -4.48
C LEU A 536 12.28 23.60 -4.55
N PHE A 537 13.12 22.74 -3.97
CA PHE A 537 14.58 22.90 -4.00
C PHE A 537 15.15 22.73 -5.41
N VAL A 538 14.64 21.78 -6.20
CA VAL A 538 15.04 21.59 -7.61
C VAL A 538 14.73 22.86 -8.41
N SER A 539 13.54 23.44 -8.24
CA SER A 539 13.19 24.69 -8.90
C SER A 539 14.09 25.83 -8.46
N VAL A 540 14.37 26.00 -7.15
CA VAL A 540 15.31 27.01 -6.64
C VAL A 540 16.68 26.91 -7.32
N TYR A 541 17.21 25.69 -7.43
CA TYR A 541 18.47 25.43 -8.11
C TYR A 541 18.40 25.79 -9.60
N LYS A 542 17.29 25.45 -10.28
CA LYS A 542 17.08 25.77 -11.70
C LYS A 542 16.88 27.25 -11.97
N LEU A 543 16.17 27.98 -11.13
CA LEU A 543 16.06 29.44 -11.21
C LEU A 543 17.43 30.11 -11.09
N HIS A 544 18.31 29.56 -10.25
CA HIS A 544 19.68 30.04 -10.11
C HIS A 544 20.51 29.73 -11.37
N GLU A 545 20.47 28.50 -11.89
CA GLU A 545 21.15 28.13 -13.14
C GLU A 545 20.70 28.98 -14.34
N LEU A 546 19.42 29.35 -14.40
CA LEU A 546 18.85 30.18 -15.46
C LEU A 546 19.08 31.69 -15.26
N GLY A 547 19.67 32.10 -14.13
CA GLY A 547 19.95 33.52 -13.83
C GLY A 547 18.72 34.36 -13.46
N ILE A 548 17.56 33.74 -13.23
CA ILE A 548 16.28 34.41 -12.96
C ILE A 548 15.85 34.36 -11.48
N TYR A 549 16.63 33.68 -10.62
CA TYR A 549 16.35 33.58 -9.18
C TYR A 549 16.10 34.93 -8.50
N ASN A 550 16.85 35.97 -8.87
CA ASN A 550 16.73 37.29 -8.23
C ASN A 550 15.45 38.03 -8.62
N SER A 551 14.86 37.75 -9.79
CA SER A 551 13.61 38.34 -10.26
C SER A 551 12.36 37.56 -9.86
N THR A 552 12.50 36.30 -9.44
CA THR A 552 11.37 35.48 -8.98
C THR A 552 11.06 35.68 -7.50
N LEU A 553 9.77 35.78 -7.17
CA LEU A 553 9.25 35.79 -5.80
C LEU A 553 8.13 34.75 -5.66
N TRP A 554 8.12 34.04 -4.54
CA TRP A 554 7.10 33.06 -4.17
C TRP A 554 6.42 33.55 -2.89
N ASN A 555 5.16 33.95 -2.95
CA ASN A 555 4.45 34.59 -1.83
C ASN A 555 5.25 35.75 -1.19
N GLU A 556 5.68 36.71 -2.02
CA GLU A 556 6.47 37.90 -1.60
C GLU A 556 7.87 37.60 -1.01
N GLN A 557 8.27 36.34 -0.88
CA GLN A 557 9.60 35.94 -0.39
C GLN A 557 10.47 35.30 -1.48
N LYS A 558 11.76 35.19 -1.22
CA LYS A 558 12.69 34.51 -2.13
C LYS A 558 12.37 33.01 -2.21
N PRO A 559 12.50 32.38 -3.39
CA PRO A 559 12.19 30.95 -3.58
C PRO A 559 12.86 30.02 -2.56
N LEU A 560 14.14 30.28 -2.23
CA LEU A 560 14.89 29.50 -1.23
C LEU A 560 14.27 29.61 0.17
N SER A 561 13.87 30.81 0.58
CA SER A 561 13.26 31.05 1.89
C SER A 561 11.95 30.30 2.04
N PHE A 562 11.11 30.32 1.00
CA PHE A 562 9.87 29.54 0.97
C PHE A 562 10.16 28.03 1.08
N ALA A 563 11.08 27.50 0.26
CA ALA A 563 11.43 26.09 0.26
C ALA A 563 11.97 25.61 1.63
N MET A 564 12.79 26.44 2.29
CA MET A 564 13.29 26.17 3.64
C MET A 564 12.16 26.17 4.68
N SER A 565 11.26 27.15 4.62
CA SER A 565 10.09 27.21 5.51
C SER A 565 9.24 25.94 5.38
N GLU A 566 8.94 25.52 4.15
CA GLU A 566 8.19 24.29 3.91
C GLU A 566 8.93 23.04 4.42
N PHE A 567 10.24 22.95 4.21
CA PHE A 567 11.05 21.87 4.76
C PHE A 567 10.97 21.80 6.29
N ASP A 568 11.08 22.93 6.98
CA ASP A 568 11.04 22.97 8.44
C ASP A 568 9.66 22.75 9.03
N GLN A 569 8.61 23.07 8.30
CA GLN A 569 7.22 22.82 8.69
C GLN A 569 6.77 21.39 8.43
N LYS A 570 7.24 20.74 7.35
CA LYS A 570 6.71 19.45 6.88
C LYS A 570 7.61 18.26 7.17
N ILE A 571 8.91 18.46 7.37
CA ILE A 571 9.86 17.36 7.64
C ILE A 571 10.05 17.21 9.15
N SER A 572 10.07 15.97 9.64
CA SER A 572 10.30 15.65 11.05
C SER A 572 11.60 16.29 11.59
N LYS A 573 11.61 16.68 12.86
CA LYS A 573 12.80 17.21 13.54
C LYS A 573 13.42 16.19 14.50
N SER A 574 12.61 15.24 14.99
CA SER A 574 13.01 14.19 15.92
C SER A 574 12.38 12.82 15.60
N TYR A 575 13.00 11.76 16.12
CA TYR A 575 12.51 10.39 16.00
C TYR A 575 11.26 10.19 16.87
N GLY A 576 10.08 10.41 16.29
CA GLY A 576 8.79 10.30 16.98
C GLY A 576 7.74 11.25 16.41
N ASP A 577 8.18 12.38 15.82
CA ASP A 577 7.31 13.42 15.26
C ASP A 577 6.43 12.94 14.09
N THR A 578 6.66 11.73 13.57
CA THR A 578 5.84 11.15 12.50
C THR A 578 4.39 10.92 12.93
N ALA A 579 4.10 10.88 14.23
CA ALA A 579 2.73 10.81 14.75
C ALA A 579 1.90 12.07 14.44
N ASP A 580 2.55 13.22 14.24
CA ASP A 580 1.89 14.51 13.96
C ASP A 580 1.72 14.79 12.46
N GLY A 581 1.91 13.77 11.60
CA GLY A 581 1.78 13.90 10.14
C GLY A 581 3.00 14.52 9.45
N LEU A 582 4.12 14.73 10.17
CA LEU A 582 5.39 15.16 9.59
C LEU A 582 6.07 14.02 8.83
N LEU A 583 6.73 14.36 7.72
CA LEU A 583 7.41 13.40 6.86
C LEU A 583 8.82 13.09 7.39
N TYR A 584 9.17 11.80 7.49
CA TYR A 584 10.55 11.39 7.71
C TYR A 584 11.36 11.62 6.42
N PRO A 585 12.53 12.29 6.45
CA PRO A 585 13.27 12.57 5.22
C PRO A 585 13.83 11.29 4.58
N ASN A 586 14.17 11.34 3.29
CA ASN A 586 14.87 10.28 2.57
C ASN A 586 16.16 10.81 1.91
N ASP A 587 17.01 9.91 1.42
CA ASP A 587 18.32 10.28 0.86
C ASP A 587 18.22 11.23 -0.34
N ASN A 588 17.18 11.10 -1.18
CA ASN A 588 16.99 11.95 -2.35
C ASN A 588 16.70 13.41 -1.97
N LEU A 589 15.75 13.61 -1.04
CA LEU A 589 15.43 14.95 -0.53
C LEU A 589 16.64 15.58 0.15
N LEU A 590 17.34 14.82 1.00
CA LEU A 590 18.51 15.32 1.73
C LEU A 590 19.67 15.66 0.79
N THR A 591 19.90 14.86 -0.26
CA THR A 591 20.92 15.13 -1.29
C THR A 591 20.64 16.46 -1.99
N ILE A 592 19.40 16.68 -2.45
CA ILE A 592 18.99 17.92 -3.13
C ILE A 592 19.11 19.10 -2.17
N TYR A 593 18.61 18.96 -0.94
CA TYR A 593 18.70 19.98 0.10
C TYR A 593 20.16 20.42 0.32
N ILE A 594 21.07 19.46 0.57
CA ILE A 594 22.50 19.73 0.80
C ILE A 594 23.13 20.46 -0.39
N GLN A 595 22.85 20.01 -1.62
CA GLN A 595 23.38 20.64 -2.83
C GLN A 595 22.91 22.09 -2.98
N VAL A 596 21.63 22.37 -2.72
CA VAL A 596 21.10 23.73 -2.78
C VAL A 596 21.68 24.60 -1.66
N MET A 597 21.76 24.09 -0.43
CA MET A 597 22.36 24.85 0.67
C MET A 597 23.80 25.24 0.37
N LYS A 598 24.60 24.33 -0.22
CA LYS A 598 25.97 24.59 -0.67
C LYS A 598 26.03 25.75 -1.68
N VAL A 599 25.21 25.67 -2.72
CA VAL A 599 25.19 26.64 -3.83
C VAL A 599 24.87 28.05 -3.33
N PHE A 600 23.96 28.16 -2.36
CA PHE A 600 23.53 29.43 -1.78
C PHE A 600 24.29 29.84 -0.52
N GLY A 601 25.39 29.16 -0.17
CA GLY A 601 26.25 29.52 0.97
C GLY A 601 25.59 29.40 2.34
N LYS A 602 24.62 28.50 2.50
CA LYS A 602 23.83 28.27 3.72
C LYS A 602 24.56 27.33 4.69
N ASN A 603 25.73 27.77 5.16
CA ASN A 603 26.61 26.94 6.00
C ASN A 603 26.00 26.59 7.36
N LYS A 604 25.25 27.52 7.97
CA LYS A 604 24.60 27.28 9.28
C LYS A 604 23.58 26.14 9.19
N GLU A 605 22.84 26.10 8.10
CA GLU A 605 21.84 25.08 7.78
C GLU A 605 22.49 23.71 7.53
N LEU A 606 23.62 23.68 6.81
CA LEU A 606 24.43 22.47 6.63
C LEU A 606 24.98 21.95 7.97
N HIS A 607 25.45 22.82 8.86
CA HIS A 607 25.95 22.40 10.18
C HIS A 607 24.82 21.87 11.07
N ALA A 608 23.67 22.57 11.12
CA ALA A 608 22.50 22.15 11.89
C ALA A 608 21.88 20.83 11.40
N LEU A 609 22.09 20.46 10.13
CA LEU A 609 21.56 19.23 9.56
C LEU A 609 22.07 17.98 10.31
N LEU A 610 23.34 17.93 10.74
CA LEU A 610 23.87 16.76 11.46
C LEU A 610 23.16 16.53 12.79
N ASP A 611 22.93 17.60 13.56
CA ASP A 611 22.18 17.51 14.82
C ASP A 611 20.75 16.99 14.57
N ARG A 612 20.10 17.48 13.50
CA ARG A 612 18.77 16.99 13.09
C ARG A 612 18.79 15.52 12.72
N LEU A 613 19.79 15.05 11.97
CA LEU A 613 19.93 13.63 11.59
C LEU A 613 20.14 12.72 12.81
N VAL A 614 20.87 13.20 13.83
CA VAL A 614 21.00 12.51 15.11
C VAL A 614 19.65 12.42 15.83
N ASN A 615 18.93 13.55 15.96
CA ASN A 615 17.62 13.59 16.61
C ASN A 615 16.61 12.67 15.91
N LEU A 616 16.68 12.58 14.58
CA LEU A 616 15.89 11.67 13.74
C LEU A 616 16.31 10.20 13.84
N LYS A 617 17.39 9.88 14.55
CA LYS A 617 18.03 8.55 14.55
C LYS A 617 18.28 8.04 13.11
N TYR A 618 18.63 8.96 12.20
CA TYR A 618 18.73 8.67 10.77
C TYR A 618 19.91 7.73 10.48
N PRO A 619 19.73 6.63 9.73
CA PRO A 619 20.81 5.72 9.38
C PRO A 619 21.61 6.26 8.18
N LEU A 620 22.52 7.19 8.44
CA LEU A 620 23.26 7.87 7.37
C LEU A 620 24.19 6.92 6.61
N GLY A 621 23.88 6.69 5.33
CA GLY A 621 24.66 5.85 4.42
C GLY A 621 25.85 6.57 3.80
N ILE A 622 26.82 5.81 3.27
CA ILE A 622 28.09 6.36 2.79
C ILE A 622 27.93 7.35 1.63
N GLN A 623 26.97 7.13 0.73
CA GLN A 623 26.73 7.99 -0.42
C GLN A 623 26.24 9.37 0.01
N LEU A 624 25.18 9.43 0.84
CA LEU A 624 24.67 10.68 1.36
C LEU A 624 25.69 11.39 2.26
N PHE A 625 26.47 10.64 3.05
CA PHE A 625 27.55 11.20 3.86
C PHE A 625 28.62 11.86 2.99
N SER A 626 29.02 11.23 1.87
CA SER A 626 29.97 11.83 0.93
C SER A 626 29.44 13.13 0.33
N VAL A 627 28.17 13.17 -0.09
CA VAL A 627 27.54 14.41 -0.59
C VAL A 627 27.59 15.53 0.47
N TYR A 628 27.30 15.18 1.73
CA TYR A 628 27.43 16.11 2.85
C TYR A 628 28.85 16.63 3.02
N LEU A 629 29.85 15.75 3.04
CA LEU A 629 31.25 16.14 3.19
C LEU A 629 31.76 17.02 2.04
N GLU A 630 31.31 16.75 0.82
CA GLU A 630 31.61 17.56 -0.36
C GLU A 630 30.97 18.95 -0.31
N SER A 631 29.95 19.15 0.55
CA SER A 631 29.32 20.45 0.76
C SER A 631 30.05 21.34 1.77
N LEU A 632 30.97 20.76 2.55
CA LEU A 632 31.74 21.48 3.56
C LEU A 632 33.05 22.03 2.97
N ASN A 633 33.61 23.04 3.65
CA ASN A 633 34.99 23.44 3.40
C ASN A 633 35.97 22.35 3.86
N GLU A 634 37.20 22.40 3.35
CA GLU A 634 38.20 21.36 3.60
C GLU A 634 38.53 21.19 5.09
N PHE A 635 38.59 22.30 5.85
CA PHE A 635 38.87 22.27 7.28
C PHE A 635 37.77 21.52 8.04
N ASP A 636 36.50 21.92 7.86
CA ASP A 636 35.33 21.33 8.50
C ASP A 636 35.19 19.84 8.14
N ARG A 637 35.43 19.49 6.87
CA ARG A 637 35.44 18.09 6.40
C ARG A 637 36.47 17.25 7.13
N ASN A 638 37.72 17.70 7.16
CA ASN A 638 38.82 16.96 7.77
C ASN A 638 38.62 16.83 9.29
N GLU A 639 38.13 17.90 9.93
CA GLU A 639 37.87 17.93 11.36
C GLU A 639 36.74 16.97 11.77
N LEU A 640 35.63 16.95 11.02
CA LEU A 640 34.53 16.02 11.27
C LEU A 640 34.97 14.56 11.16
N ILE A 641 35.68 14.20 10.08
CA ILE A 641 36.19 12.83 9.87
C ILE A 641 37.18 12.45 10.98
N ARG A 642 38.11 13.34 11.34
CA ARG A 642 39.06 13.13 12.43
C ARG A 642 38.34 12.85 13.75
N CYS A 643 37.32 13.64 14.08
CA CYS A 643 36.54 13.48 15.30
C CYS A 643 35.75 12.17 15.32
N LEU A 644 35.07 11.82 14.22
CA LEU A 644 34.31 10.57 14.11
C LEU A 644 35.22 9.34 14.24
N ASN A 645 36.37 9.33 13.57
CA ASN A 645 37.34 8.24 13.67
C ASN A 645 37.95 8.12 15.07
N ALA A 646 38.25 9.25 15.72
CA ALA A 646 38.75 9.25 17.10
C ALA A 646 37.71 8.68 18.07
N TYR A 647 36.42 9.00 17.89
CA TYR A 647 35.34 8.44 18.68
C TYR A 647 35.12 6.94 18.43
N ASP A 648 35.21 6.48 17.18
CA ASP A 648 35.05 5.05 16.85
C ASP A 648 36.17 4.22 17.50
N VAL A 649 37.43 4.69 17.46
CA VAL A 649 38.55 4.06 18.18
C VAL A 649 38.32 4.07 19.69
N ARG A 650 37.84 5.19 20.24
CA ARG A 650 37.51 5.31 21.67
C ARG A 650 36.43 4.29 22.07
N PHE A 651 35.40 4.15 21.25
CA PHE A 651 34.31 3.20 21.48
C PHE A 651 34.76 1.75 21.39
N GLN A 652 35.55 1.37 20.38
CA GLN A 652 36.11 0.02 20.26
C GLN A 652 36.86 -0.38 21.54
N LYS A 653 37.75 0.48 22.03
CA LYS A 653 38.48 0.26 23.29
C LYS A 653 37.57 0.15 24.52
N LEU A 654 36.49 0.93 24.57
CA LEU A 654 35.51 0.84 25.66
C LEU A 654 34.68 -0.45 25.56
N SER A 655 34.35 -0.92 24.35
CA SER A 655 33.58 -2.14 24.13
C SER A 655 34.34 -3.42 24.46
N GLU A 656 35.68 -3.38 24.46
CA GLU A 656 36.55 -4.49 24.87
C GLU A 656 36.62 -4.67 26.40
N CYS A 657 36.09 -3.73 27.18
CA CYS A 657 36.12 -3.79 28.64
C CYS A 657 35.17 -4.89 29.16
N ARG A 658 35.70 -5.79 29.99
CA ARG A 658 34.94 -6.94 30.54
C ARG A 658 34.25 -6.67 31.88
N SER A 659 34.54 -5.54 32.52
CA SER A 659 34.01 -5.18 33.83
C SER A 659 33.77 -3.67 33.94
N GLU A 660 32.87 -3.27 34.84
CA GLU A 660 32.59 -1.85 35.10
C GLU A 660 33.82 -1.11 35.67
N TYR A 661 34.65 -1.82 36.45
CA TYR A 661 35.93 -1.31 36.94
C TYR A 661 36.92 -1.03 35.79
N ASP A 662 37.07 -1.96 34.85
CA ASP A 662 37.91 -1.77 33.67
C ASP A 662 37.38 -0.63 32.79
N LEU A 663 36.06 -0.54 32.61
CA LEU A 663 35.42 0.53 31.86
C LEU A 663 35.75 1.90 32.46
N ARG A 664 35.63 2.07 33.79
CA ARG A 664 35.97 3.33 34.49
C ARG A 664 37.46 3.66 34.33
N ARG A 665 38.35 2.67 34.48
CA ARG A 665 39.80 2.86 34.34
C ARG A 665 40.21 3.23 32.91
N VAL A 666 39.64 2.55 31.90
CA VAL A 666 39.91 2.81 30.48
C VAL A 666 39.34 4.16 30.07
N LYS A 667 38.10 4.49 30.47
CA LYS A 667 37.48 5.79 30.19
C LYS A 667 38.28 6.96 30.77
N ALA A 668 38.88 6.80 31.95
CA ALA A 668 39.74 7.83 32.56
C ALA A 668 41.09 8.02 31.85
N ARG A 669 41.59 6.98 31.14
CA ARG A 669 42.87 7.02 30.41
C ARG A 669 42.72 7.41 28.94
N LEU A 670 41.52 7.31 28.37
CA LEU A 670 41.28 7.69 26.99
C LEU A 670 41.22 9.21 26.85
N PRO A 671 41.97 9.81 25.92
CA PRO A 671 41.91 11.24 25.68
C PRO A 671 40.49 11.62 25.25
N LYS A 672 40.00 12.76 25.75
CA LYS A 672 38.76 13.35 25.24
C LYS A 672 38.98 13.73 23.78
N VAL A 673 37.99 13.45 22.93
CA VAL A 673 38.02 13.92 21.55
C VAL A 673 37.73 15.41 21.58
N ALA A 674 38.77 16.22 21.40
CA ALA A 674 38.63 17.65 21.22
C ALA A 674 38.24 17.93 19.76
N ALA A 675 37.23 18.76 19.56
CA ALA A 675 36.86 19.33 18.29
C ALA A 675 37.08 20.84 18.32
N SER A 676 37.32 21.39 17.14
CA SER A 676 37.48 22.82 16.90
C SER A 676 36.56 23.27 15.77
N GLY A 677 36.24 24.57 15.72
CA GLY A 677 35.44 25.15 14.66
C GLY A 677 33.95 24.77 14.73
N SER A 678 33.32 24.68 13.56
CA SER A 678 31.86 24.66 13.40
C SER A 678 31.15 23.45 14.02
N PHE A 679 31.88 22.35 14.23
CA PHE A 679 31.32 21.10 14.78
C PHE A 679 31.59 20.88 16.27
N GLU A 680 32.15 21.85 16.98
CA GLU A 680 32.48 21.69 18.39
C GLU A 680 31.24 21.31 19.24
N GLY A 681 30.10 21.97 19.01
CA GLY A 681 28.84 21.66 19.69
C GLY A 681 28.34 20.24 19.42
N PHE A 682 28.34 19.83 18.14
CA PHE A 682 27.97 18.48 17.71
C PHE A 682 28.86 17.42 18.38
N VAL A 683 30.18 17.61 18.34
CA VAL A 683 31.16 16.64 18.88
C VAL A 683 31.09 16.54 20.40
N ARG A 684 30.80 17.64 21.11
CA ARG A 684 30.55 17.63 22.57
C ARG A 684 29.36 16.75 22.94
N ASN A 685 28.34 16.66 22.08
CA ASN A 685 27.15 15.86 22.30
C ASN A 685 27.29 14.40 21.84
N LEU A 686 28.39 14.01 21.19
CA LEU A 686 28.58 12.64 20.72
C LEU A 686 28.60 11.62 21.86
N ASP A 687 29.13 11.95 23.04
CA ASP A 687 29.11 11.04 24.19
C ASP A 687 27.67 10.60 24.56
N MET A 688 26.65 11.43 24.31
CA MET A 688 25.23 11.08 24.53
C MET A 688 24.57 10.39 23.33
N ASN A 689 25.01 10.73 22.12
CA ASN A 689 24.36 10.33 20.87
C ASN A 689 25.12 9.24 20.10
N TRP A 690 26.22 8.73 20.64
CA TRP A 690 27.11 7.80 19.97
C TRP A 690 26.40 6.52 19.52
N ASP A 691 25.41 6.04 20.27
CA ASP A 691 24.64 4.85 19.90
C ASP A 691 23.88 4.97 18.57
N ILE A 692 23.60 6.20 18.16
CA ILE A 692 23.00 6.54 16.87
C ILE A 692 24.11 6.71 15.84
N VAL A 693 25.08 7.57 16.13
CA VAL A 693 26.16 7.95 15.19
C VAL A 693 27.02 6.75 14.81
N ARG A 694 27.26 5.79 15.71
CA ARG A 694 28.00 4.54 15.41
C ARG A 694 27.32 3.67 14.37
N ARG A 695 26.05 3.93 14.01
CA ARG A 695 25.32 3.22 12.94
C ARG A 695 25.48 3.90 11.58
N TRP A 696 26.03 5.12 11.55
CA TRP A 696 26.34 5.81 10.31
C TRP A 696 27.51 5.13 9.61
N ASN A 697 27.52 5.21 8.28
CA ASN A 697 28.64 4.76 7.48
C ASN A 697 29.26 5.98 6.79
N TRP A 698 30.52 6.29 7.11
CA TRP A 698 31.23 7.46 6.58
C TRP A 698 32.54 7.06 5.89
N PRO A 699 33.03 7.86 4.92
CA PRO A 699 34.31 7.62 4.27
C PRO A 699 35.46 7.55 5.30
N GLY A 700 36.25 6.47 5.25
CA GLY A 700 37.41 6.27 6.13
C GLY A 700 37.12 5.56 7.46
N ARG A 701 35.88 5.13 7.72
CA ARG A 701 35.59 4.23 8.84
C ARG A 701 36.23 2.87 8.62
N LYS A 702 37.02 2.38 9.58
CA LYS A 702 37.61 1.03 9.52
C LYS A 702 36.53 0.02 9.96
N THR A 703 35.99 -0.74 9.01
CA THR A 703 35.07 -1.87 9.28
C THR A 703 35.79 -3.08 9.82
#